data_AF-A0A821QJ16-F1
#
_entry.id   AF-A0A821QJ16-F1
#
_cell.length_a   1.000
_cell.length_b   1.000
_cell.length_c   1.000
_cell.angle_alpha   90.00
_cell.angle_beta   90.00
_cell.angle_gamma   90.00
#
_symmetry.space_group_name_H-M   'P 1'
#
loop_
_entity.id
_entity.type
_entity.pdbx_description
1 polymer ?
#
loop_
_entity_poly.entity_id
_entity_poly.type
_entity_poly.pdbx_seq_one_letter_code
_entity_poly.pdbx_strand_id
1 'polypeptide(L)'
;MMSTLTKADIPNFCFDVNSVSKRASTKLVYQTISISGQSGTNGDFGRDGTFGFPGDDGSTGENGGSGNDGENASAGEPGQSGTDSRHALVRLNGTVENLNMQLKIFQTLYSSSEQFAGINWNLAHSLHDLNYDFQLAKSKGIILVRAVGGNGGDGGYGGYGGPGGSGGHGGRGRHGTNGSNAYNQGASGGSGGPGGAGGNGGCGGNGGDGGSGGDGGNAGAGGHVQVRSADPRLFMLIELDCRAGTKGKGGYGGKGGDCGLGGSGGDGGIGGYGGLGESGGAHGSQGARGANGMHGSHGRVGRNGLAGIDGRATSDGSIQYAVVDIDDNVIETAPDKYHASVISYTVTDENNDEIYEPDSDFFITSVKWTNNGAMTLPSGSILSFPSTKCVSSDINDFSVLMGANINQICLDSHQFKCHLNAASTFSINQPYIQPVTIASEINLLDRLFSGSQVSTTLTCQYPIQITNIQIPTFLGPNERSIITVNFTNISTRSYGTCSDSAGSIEFIFSAHSLIKIVPATEEYLYQITPDGQGHYKINEEMSPKSTKHIYFEFSLDADASYQLYESLFWSIDLLLRDTLIEKHTNKIRIIPEFNPNVHTDVLLVTYSQMDRVEYLAYQKLFQLFKYSSQMWDIERYEAFHHPEIQWLNTTNLIIFIYSNPKSTLNMIQSQLFLQHMNSSENAGFICIGTCLSDEFDFALFDYNNLQFIDNKEKTKCEASNYVWSGFGFRHPTAKKLNVMANKLRTEYEKQEDNKFLYQVVYDDTKDSRSRHCLTVVYGKKYVYKSTLDFQVGNRLILVNSESPLLANTHLPFKLQAQLNTNQQNEVVPSREYDIGINDMVKTLQIDENIIQDEIQLNSQFGRLLCAILFYQGFEKSLMMINHKCELTRCIFVSDSSKFNFNQIVVSLAMSIIEREYNRGSLEFPSLTLIVDQAANAIGKLYNIARTTDHVADQNNWLYLLIQSLYEYIDSQFFISFPWYGCTNKAKQRRKLQEIVSDLVSLSIHEIPRNKELYQTVQMMRLQELAKLQFPAADKRENCVRRIIEIQAWKEKQKIKETNLSAPLEKY
;
A
#
# COMPACT_ATOMS: atom_id res chain seq x y z
N MET A 1 15.17 -56.84 33.01
CA MET A 1 14.68 -58.23 32.98
C MET A 1 13.56 -58.31 31.96
N MET A 2 13.85 -58.91 30.82
CA MET A 2 12.88 -59.22 29.76
C MET A 2 12.06 -60.45 30.15
N SER A 3 10.77 -60.46 29.84
CA SER A 3 10.08 -61.68 29.44
C SER A 3 8.93 -61.36 28.48
N THR A 4 9.10 -61.88 27.28
CA THR A 4 8.16 -62.06 26.17
C THR A 4 6.89 -62.82 26.56
N LEU A 5 5.72 -62.29 26.17
CA LEU A 5 4.49 -63.06 26.00
C LEU A 5 3.85 -62.69 24.66
N THR A 6 3.43 -63.74 23.96
CA THR A 6 3.07 -63.82 22.54
C THR A 6 1.73 -63.19 22.22
N LYS A 7 1.68 -62.54 21.04
CA LYS A 7 0.51 -61.98 20.37
C LYS A 7 -0.44 -63.12 19.96
N ALA A 8 -1.66 -63.13 20.49
CA ALA A 8 -2.79 -63.90 19.97
C ALA A 8 -3.88 -62.90 19.59
N ASP A 9 -4.50 -63.14 18.43
CA ASP A 9 -5.46 -62.25 17.78
C ASP A 9 -6.70 -61.99 18.63
N ILE A 10 -6.82 -60.74 19.09
CA ILE A 10 -8.04 -60.13 19.62
C ILE A 10 -8.14 -58.76 18.95
N PRO A 11 -9.27 -58.38 18.32
CA PRO A 11 -9.39 -57.09 17.65
C PRO A 11 -9.23 -55.96 18.67
N ASN A 12 -8.22 -55.11 18.45
CA ASN A 12 -7.86 -54.01 19.34
C ASN A 12 -9.01 -53.01 19.50
N PHE A 13 -9.50 -52.86 20.72
CA PHE A 13 -10.25 -51.69 21.17
C PHE A 13 -9.31 -50.48 21.22
N CYS A 14 -9.55 -49.47 20.40
CA CYS A 14 -8.80 -48.21 20.48
C CYS A 14 -9.56 -47.23 21.38
N PHE A 15 -9.27 -47.26 22.69
CA PHE A 15 -9.63 -46.17 23.60
C PHE A 15 -8.54 -45.11 23.51
N ASP A 16 -8.77 -44.05 22.75
CA ASP A 16 -7.84 -42.93 22.69
C ASP A 16 -8.14 -41.93 23.82
N VAL A 17 -7.52 -42.15 24.99
CA VAL A 17 -7.68 -41.30 26.18
C VAL A 17 -6.66 -40.15 26.22
N ASN A 18 -5.76 -39.99 25.24
CA ASN A 18 -4.65 -39.02 25.35
C ASN A 18 -4.35 -38.25 24.06
N SER A 19 -5.22 -37.31 23.68
CA SER A 19 -4.87 -36.26 22.71
C SER A 19 -4.88 -34.85 23.34
N VAL A 20 -3.95 -34.60 24.26
CA VAL A 20 -3.69 -33.24 24.76
C VAL A 20 -2.77 -32.52 23.76
N SER A 21 -3.33 -31.68 22.88
CA SER A 21 -2.51 -30.77 22.08
C SER A 21 -1.81 -29.74 22.99
N LYS A 22 -0.61 -29.28 22.65
CA LYS A 22 0.11 -28.20 23.38
C LYS A 22 0.15 -26.95 22.52
N ARG A 23 -0.74 -26.00 22.79
CA ARG A 23 -0.64 -24.57 22.38
C ARG A 23 -1.39 -23.73 23.41
N ALA A 24 -0.71 -22.71 23.94
CA ALA A 24 -1.10 -21.88 25.08
C ALA A 24 -2.20 -20.85 24.72
N SER A 25 -3.41 -21.35 24.50
CA SER A 25 -4.65 -20.64 24.83
C SER A 25 -5.31 -21.41 25.99
N THR A 26 -6.22 -20.80 26.73
CA THR A 26 -7.08 -21.46 27.74
C THR A 26 -7.81 -22.65 27.08
N LYS A 27 -7.13 -23.79 26.97
CA LYS A 27 -7.69 -24.97 26.33
C LYS A 27 -8.81 -25.48 27.21
N LEU A 28 -10.03 -25.43 26.69
CA LEU A 28 -11.08 -26.32 27.16
C LEU A 28 -10.51 -27.74 27.13
N VAL A 29 -10.44 -28.36 28.30
CA VAL A 29 -10.07 -29.76 28.43
C VAL A 29 -11.31 -30.56 28.03
N TYR A 30 -11.30 -31.09 26.82
CA TYR A 30 -12.34 -32.02 26.39
C TYR A 30 -11.97 -33.41 26.85
N GLN A 31 -12.85 -34.04 27.63
CA GLN A 31 -12.79 -35.47 27.85
C GLN A 31 -13.69 -36.14 26.83
N THR A 32 -13.09 -36.79 25.84
CA THR A 32 -13.85 -37.43 24.77
C THR A 32 -14.09 -38.90 25.10
N ILE A 33 -15.35 -39.29 25.08
CA ILE A 33 -15.79 -40.69 25.15
C ILE A 33 -16.33 -41.03 23.77
N SER A 34 -15.54 -41.80 23.02
CA SER A 34 -15.97 -42.26 21.70
C SER A 34 -16.49 -43.68 21.77
N ILE A 35 -17.73 -43.84 21.33
CA ILE A 35 -18.40 -45.13 21.05
C ILE A 35 -18.78 -45.21 19.57
N SER A 36 -17.99 -44.52 18.74
CA SER A 36 -18.17 -44.41 17.30
C SER A 36 -18.03 -45.75 16.59
N GLY A 37 -18.70 -45.85 15.45
CA GLY A 37 -18.52 -46.97 14.53
C GLY A 37 -17.13 -46.95 13.90
N GLN A 38 -16.63 -48.13 13.52
CA GLN A 38 -15.39 -48.27 12.78
C GLN A 38 -15.62 -47.94 11.31
N SER A 39 -14.75 -47.12 10.72
CA SER A 39 -14.79 -46.89 9.28
C SER A 39 -14.43 -48.15 8.52
N GLY A 40 -15.13 -48.41 7.42
CA GLY A 40 -14.80 -49.46 6.48
C GLY A 40 -13.52 -49.14 5.71
N THR A 41 -12.83 -50.19 5.26
CA THR A 41 -11.65 -50.08 4.42
C THR A 41 -12.03 -49.85 2.97
N ASN A 42 -11.20 -49.11 2.23
CA ASN A 42 -11.37 -48.97 0.78
C ASN A 42 -11.09 -50.32 0.10
N GLY A 43 -11.70 -50.53 -1.06
CA GLY A 43 -11.44 -51.67 -1.93
C GLY A 43 -10.18 -51.48 -2.76
N ASP A 44 -9.50 -52.58 -3.05
CA ASP A 44 -8.29 -52.60 -3.87
C ASP A 44 -8.59 -52.39 -5.37
N PHE A 45 -7.62 -51.84 -6.09
CA PHE A 45 -7.75 -51.63 -7.53
C PHE A 45 -7.63 -52.94 -8.31
N GLY A 46 -8.42 -53.04 -9.38
CA GLY A 46 -8.33 -54.07 -10.38
C GLY A 46 -7.00 -53.97 -11.14
N ARG A 47 -6.45 -55.12 -11.49
CA ARG A 47 -5.26 -55.28 -12.32
C ARG A 47 -5.60 -55.09 -13.80
N ASP A 48 -4.72 -54.40 -14.50
CA ASP A 48 -4.78 -54.20 -15.95
C ASP A 48 -4.57 -55.51 -16.71
N GLY A 49 -5.14 -55.59 -17.92
CA GLY A 49 -4.92 -56.67 -18.87
C GLY A 49 -3.61 -56.52 -19.63
N THR A 50 -3.04 -57.63 -20.07
CA THR A 50 -1.78 -57.65 -20.82
C THR A 50 -1.97 -57.46 -22.34
N PHE A 51 -0.92 -57.01 -23.01
CA PHE A 51 -0.91 -56.71 -24.44
C PHE A 51 -0.95 -58.00 -25.28
N GLY A 52 -1.73 -57.99 -26.36
CA GLY A 52 -1.70 -59.00 -27.39
C GLY A 52 -0.43 -58.92 -28.24
N PHE A 53 0.14 -60.07 -28.59
CA PHE A 53 1.33 -60.15 -29.44
C PHE A 53 0.99 -59.93 -30.92
N PRO A 54 1.83 -59.22 -31.69
CA PRO A 54 1.63 -59.09 -33.13
C PRO A 54 1.81 -60.45 -33.85
N GLY A 55 1.16 -60.59 -35.00
CA GLY A 55 1.32 -61.73 -35.89
C GLY A 55 2.56 -61.58 -36.77
N ASP A 56 3.13 -62.72 -37.18
CA ASP A 56 4.35 -62.75 -37.99
C ASP A 56 4.08 -62.39 -39.46
N ASP A 57 5.01 -61.71 -40.12
CA ASP A 57 4.91 -61.43 -41.55
C ASP A 57 5.09 -62.71 -42.40
N GLY A 58 4.32 -62.82 -43.48
CA GLY A 58 4.40 -63.92 -44.44
C GLY A 58 5.63 -63.83 -45.32
N SER A 59 6.23 -64.99 -45.63
CA SER A 59 7.31 -65.08 -46.61
C SER A 59 6.77 -64.98 -48.05
N THR A 60 7.64 -64.94 -49.07
CA THR A 60 7.24 -64.69 -50.48
C THR A 60 6.10 -65.62 -50.97
N GLY A 61 4.89 -65.06 -51.10
CA GLY A 61 3.68 -65.76 -51.54
C GLY A 61 2.83 -66.35 -50.40
N GLU A 62 3.26 -66.21 -49.14
CA GLU A 62 2.58 -66.67 -47.94
C GLU A 62 1.87 -65.53 -47.23
N ASN A 63 0.79 -65.86 -46.51
CA ASN A 63 0.03 -64.87 -45.75
C ASN A 63 0.76 -64.50 -44.46
N GLY A 64 0.55 -63.28 -43.96
CA GLY A 64 0.94 -62.91 -42.60
C GLY A 64 0.02 -63.56 -41.55
N GLY A 65 0.57 -63.82 -40.37
CA GLY A 65 -0.14 -64.32 -39.21
C GLY A 65 -1.02 -63.26 -38.56
N SER A 66 -2.10 -63.66 -37.90
CA SER A 66 -2.94 -62.73 -37.15
C SER A 66 -2.28 -62.33 -35.83
N GLY A 67 -2.52 -61.11 -35.37
CA GLY A 67 -2.17 -60.70 -34.01
C GLY A 67 -3.11 -61.31 -32.97
N ASN A 68 -2.60 -61.49 -31.76
CA ASN A 68 -3.35 -62.02 -30.63
C ASN A 68 -4.19 -60.93 -29.97
N ASP A 69 -5.30 -61.34 -29.36
CA ASP A 69 -6.13 -60.43 -28.58
C ASP A 69 -5.38 -59.98 -27.30
N GLY A 70 -5.67 -58.77 -26.82
CA GLY A 70 -5.24 -58.32 -25.51
C GLY A 70 -6.10 -58.93 -24.41
N GLU A 71 -5.55 -59.10 -23.22
CA GLU A 71 -6.27 -59.68 -22.09
C GLU A 71 -7.23 -58.67 -21.45
N ASN A 72 -8.33 -59.17 -20.89
CA ASN A 72 -9.25 -58.35 -20.12
C ASN A 72 -8.63 -57.98 -18.76
N ALA A 73 -8.98 -56.80 -18.25
CA ALA A 73 -8.63 -56.41 -16.90
C ALA A 73 -9.58 -56.99 -15.84
N SER A 74 -9.10 -57.01 -14.60
CA SER A 74 -9.91 -57.40 -13.43
C SER A 74 -10.66 -56.21 -12.84
N ALA A 75 -11.79 -56.50 -12.20
CA ALA A 75 -12.58 -55.49 -11.51
C ALA A 75 -11.89 -55.00 -10.22
N GLY A 76 -12.18 -53.77 -9.81
CA GLY A 76 -11.82 -53.29 -8.48
C GLY A 76 -12.68 -53.93 -7.41
N GLU A 77 -12.12 -54.09 -6.21
CA GLU A 77 -12.85 -54.66 -5.07
C GLU A 77 -13.80 -53.62 -4.46
N PRO A 78 -14.95 -54.05 -3.91
CA PRO A 78 -15.86 -53.13 -3.22
C PRO A 78 -15.23 -52.62 -1.91
N GLY A 79 -15.56 -51.38 -1.54
CA GLY A 79 -15.25 -50.83 -0.23
C GLY A 79 -16.10 -51.48 0.87
N GLN A 80 -15.52 -51.67 2.06
CA GLN A 80 -16.25 -52.19 3.20
C GLN A 80 -17.20 -51.13 3.77
N SER A 81 -18.35 -51.54 4.28
CA SER A 81 -19.26 -50.62 4.97
C SER A 81 -18.67 -50.21 6.32
N GLY A 82 -18.91 -48.96 6.73
CA GLY A 82 -18.65 -48.54 8.11
C GLY A 82 -19.63 -49.22 9.05
N THR A 83 -19.21 -49.49 10.28
CA THR A 83 -20.10 -50.07 11.29
C THR A 83 -20.97 -48.99 11.91
N ASP A 84 -22.17 -49.36 12.35
CA ASP A 84 -22.98 -48.47 13.19
C ASP A 84 -22.24 -48.14 14.49
N SER A 85 -22.55 -46.97 15.04
CA SER A 85 -22.10 -46.60 16.38
C SER A 85 -22.96 -47.27 17.45
N ARG A 86 -22.47 -47.27 18.70
CA ARG A 86 -23.20 -47.87 19.82
C ARG A 86 -24.17 -46.88 20.46
N HIS A 87 -25.16 -47.42 21.13
CA HIS A 87 -26.07 -46.63 21.96
C HIS A 87 -25.49 -46.48 23.37
N ALA A 88 -25.79 -45.38 24.06
CA ALA A 88 -25.31 -45.16 25.41
C ALA A 88 -26.38 -44.54 26.31
N LEU A 89 -26.37 -44.95 27.57
CA LEU A 89 -26.98 -44.24 28.67
C LEU A 89 -25.87 -43.64 29.52
N VAL A 90 -25.86 -42.32 29.60
CA VAL A 90 -24.96 -41.54 30.45
C VAL A 90 -25.76 -41.13 31.68
N ARG A 91 -25.32 -41.50 32.88
CA ARG A 91 -25.87 -41.00 34.14
C ARG A 91 -24.88 -40.02 34.76
N LEU A 92 -25.34 -38.80 35.00
CA LEU A 92 -24.63 -37.75 35.70
C LEU A 92 -25.16 -37.68 37.13
N ASN A 93 -24.32 -38.04 38.09
CA ASN A 93 -24.64 -38.05 39.51
C ASN A 93 -23.71 -37.10 40.27
N GLY A 94 -24.17 -36.58 41.40
CA GLY A 94 -23.34 -35.78 42.31
C GLY A 94 -23.64 -34.29 42.25
N THR A 95 -22.63 -33.49 42.59
CA THR A 95 -22.74 -32.03 42.67
C THR A 95 -21.82 -31.39 41.63
N VAL A 96 -21.98 -30.09 41.41
CA VAL A 96 -21.07 -29.31 40.54
C VAL A 96 -19.59 -29.48 40.95
N GLU A 97 -19.33 -29.59 42.25
CA GLU A 97 -17.96 -29.75 42.77
C GLU A 97 -17.46 -31.20 42.66
N ASN A 98 -18.35 -32.19 42.71
CA ASN A 98 -18.00 -33.61 42.67
C ASN A 98 -18.95 -34.35 41.72
N LEU A 99 -18.61 -34.34 40.43
CA LEU A 99 -19.36 -35.05 39.40
C LEU A 99 -18.93 -36.53 39.34
N ASN A 100 -19.85 -37.45 39.57
CA ASN A 100 -19.67 -38.86 39.27
C ASN A 100 -20.43 -39.17 37.98
N MET A 101 -19.74 -39.68 36.96
CA MET A 101 -20.41 -40.09 35.72
C MET A 101 -20.38 -41.61 35.57
N GLN A 102 -21.56 -42.20 35.44
CA GLN A 102 -21.71 -43.61 35.10
C GLN A 102 -22.09 -43.73 33.63
N LEU A 103 -21.24 -44.38 32.84
CA LEU A 103 -21.50 -44.64 31.43
C LEU A 103 -21.90 -46.10 31.25
N LYS A 104 -23.12 -46.32 30.77
CA LYS A 104 -23.62 -47.64 30.37
C LYS A 104 -23.75 -47.70 28.86
N ILE A 105 -22.88 -48.47 28.22
CA ILE A 105 -22.89 -48.67 26.77
C ILE A 105 -23.77 -49.88 26.45
N PHE A 106 -24.80 -49.69 25.64
CA PHE A 106 -25.63 -50.78 25.16
C PHE A 106 -25.17 -51.19 23.77
N GLN A 107 -24.80 -52.46 23.62
CA GLN A 107 -24.65 -53.07 22.30
C GLN A 107 -26.02 -53.60 21.90
N THR A 108 -26.79 -52.82 21.14
CA THR A 108 -28.02 -53.33 20.54
C THR A 108 -27.60 -54.28 19.44
N LEU A 109 -27.65 -55.59 19.70
CA LEU A 109 -27.56 -56.59 18.65
C LEU A 109 -28.85 -56.51 17.83
N TYR A 110 -28.90 -55.62 16.86
CA TYR A 110 -29.87 -55.73 15.76
C TYR A 110 -29.44 -56.91 14.89
N SER A 111 -29.84 -58.13 15.28
CA SER A 111 -29.71 -59.31 14.41
C SER A 111 -30.78 -59.23 13.31
N SER A 112 -30.50 -58.50 12.23
CA SER A 112 -31.27 -58.60 11.00
C SER A 112 -30.66 -59.68 10.10
N SER A 113 -30.87 -60.95 10.44
CA SER A 113 -31.08 -62.05 9.48
C SER A 113 -31.18 -63.38 10.22
N GLU A 114 -32.34 -64.03 10.05
CA GLU A 114 -32.52 -65.46 10.29
C GLU A 114 -31.46 -66.28 9.53
N GLN A 115 -31.14 -67.46 10.08
CA GLN A 115 -30.25 -68.51 9.54
C GLN A 115 -28.75 -68.36 9.81
N PHE A 116 -28.34 -68.58 11.06
CA PHE A 116 -27.22 -69.49 11.32
C PHE A 116 -27.56 -70.33 12.56
N ALA A 117 -28.02 -71.55 12.33
CA ALA A 117 -28.20 -72.55 13.36
C ALA A 117 -26.82 -73.08 13.79
N GLY A 118 -26.60 -73.11 15.10
CA GLY A 118 -25.72 -74.11 15.71
C GLY A 118 -24.35 -73.67 16.19
N ILE A 119 -24.25 -72.58 16.96
CA ILE A 119 -23.25 -72.51 18.05
C ILE A 119 -23.94 -71.91 19.27
N ASN A 120 -23.96 -72.67 20.35
CA ASN A 120 -24.52 -72.30 21.64
C ASN A 120 -23.62 -71.23 22.29
N TRP A 121 -23.91 -69.94 22.08
CA TRP A 121 -23.21 -68.82 22.72
C TRP A 121 -23.73 -68.59 24.14
N ASN A 122 -23.33 -69.46 25.07
CA ASN A 122 -23.38 -69.22 26.51
C ASN A 122 -22.04 -68.64 27.00
N LEU A 123 -21.66 -67.45 26.52
CA LEU A 123 -20.73 -66.58 27.23
C LEU A 123 -21.40 -65.23 27.47
N ALA A 124 -21.52 -64.89 28.74
CA ALA A 124 -22.16 -63.71 29.27
C ALA A 124 -21.83 -62.45 28.46
N HIS A 125 -22.87 -61.73 28.03
CA HIS A 125 -22.78 -60.33 27.66
C HIS A 125 -22.24 -59.57 28.88
N SER A 126 -20.93 -59.31 28.88
CA SER A 126 -20.31 -58.38 29.81
C SER A 126 -20.82 -56.99 29.45
N LEU A 127 -21.94 -56.58 30.06
CA LEU A 127 -22.28 -55.18 30.24
C LEU A 127 -21.10 -54.56 30.98
N HIS A 128 -20.23 -53.87 30.23
CA HIS A 128 -19.22 -53.04 30.86
C HIS A 128 -19.92 -51.79 31.38
N ASP A 129 -20.45 -51.88 32.61
CA ASP A 129 -20.78 -50.70 33.40
C ASP A 129 -19.44 -50.02 33.72
N LEU A 130 -19.10 -49.00 32.93
CA LEU A 130 -17.90 -48.20 33.14
C LEU A 130 -18.27 -47.04 34.04
N ASN A 131 -17.95 -47.16 35.33
CA ASN A 131 -18.04 -46.06 36.26
C ASN A 131 -16.76 -45.22 36.16
N TYR A 132 -16.92 -43.96 35.79
CA TYR A 132 -15.82 -43.01 35.73
C TYR A 132 -16.05 -41.89 36.73
N ASP A 133 -15.21 -41.84 37.76
CA ASP A 133 -15.20 -40.72 38.69
C ASP A 133 -14.40 -39.57 38.08
N PHE A 134 -15.08 -38.51 37.63
CA PHE A 134 -14.43 -37.32 37.08
C PHE A 134 -14.41 -36.19 38.10
N GLN A 135 -13.24 -35.90 38.65
CA GLN A 135 -13.04 -34.63 39.35
C GLN A 135 -12.92 -33.48 38.35
N LEU A 136 -14.05 -33.02 37.82
CA LEU A 136 -14.14 -31.81 36.99
C LEU A 136 -13.91 -30.52 37.79
N ALA A 137 -13.83 -30.64 39.12
CA ALA A 137 -13.91 -29.61 40.17
C ALA A 137 -13.06 -28.34 40.02
N LYS A 138 -12.15 -28.23 39.03
CA LYS A 138 -11.32 -27.03 38.83
C LYS A 138 -11.09 -26.62 37.38
N SER A 139 -11.60 -27.36 36.39
CA SER A 139 -11.34 -27.08 34.98
C SER A 139 -12.65 -26.83 34.24
N LYS A 140 -12.68 -25.85 33.32
CA LYS A 140 -13.79 -25.56 32.39
C LYS A 140 -14.03 -26.71 31.37
N GLY A 141 -13.81 -27.96 31.76
CA GLY A 141 -13.79 -29.13 30.90
C GLY A 141 -15.19 -29.56 30.47
N ILE A 142 -15.31 -29.97 29.21
CA ILE A 142 -16.54 -30.52 28.62
C ILE A 142 -16.35 -32.02 28.46
N ILE A 143 -17.37 -32.79 28.82
CA ILE A 143 -17.48 -34.21 28.45
C ILE A 143 -18.09 -34.26 27.05
N LEU A 144 -17.34 -34.75 26.08
CA LEU A 144 -17.84 -34.97 24.72
C LEU A 144 -18.13 -36.46 24.52
N VAL A 145 -19.39 -36.83 24.33
CA VAL A 145 -19.77 -38.21 23.98
C VAL A 145 -20.01 -38.31 22.48
N ARG A 146 -19.18 -39.08 21.78
CA ARG A 146 -19.26 -39.28 20.33
C ARG A 146 -19.81 -40.67 20.03
N ALA A 147 -21.04 -40.72 19.55
CA ALA A 147 -21.71 -41.90 19.01
C ALA A 147 -21.91 -41.74 17.50
N VAL A 148 -20.81 -41.43 16.80
CA VAL A 148 -20.81 -41.19 15.35
C VAL A 148 -20.64 -42.50 14.60
N GLY A 149 -21.47 -42.78 13.59
CA GLY A 149 -21.33 -43.96 12.75
C GLY A 149 -20.01 -44.01 11.96
N GLY A 150 -19.56 -45.22 11.60
CA GLY A 150 -18.33 -45.40 10.83
C GLY A 150 -18.49 -44.97 9.37
N ASN A 151 -17.46 -44.43 8.75
CA ASN A 151 -17.52 -44.08 7.33
C ASN A 151 -17.46 -45.34 6.46
N GLY A 152 -18.19 -45.40 5.35
CA GLY A 152 -17.99 -46.44 4.34
C GLY A 152 -16.69 -46.23 3.57
N GLY A 153 -15.99 -47.32 3.25
CA GLY A 153 -14.80 -47.30 2.41
C GLY A 153 -15.14 -47.09 0.93
N ASP A 154 -14.28 -46.42 0.18
CA ASP A 154 -14.46 -46.24 -1.27
C ASP A 154 -14.20 -47.56 -2.02
N GLY A 155 -14.93 -47.82 -3.10
CA GLY A 155 -14.68 -48.95 -3.98
C GLY A 155 -13.44 -48.75 -4.85
N GLY A 156 -12.73 -49.83 -5.16
CA GLY A 156 -11.53 -49.81 -5.97
C GLY A 156 -11.81 -49.56 -7.45
N TYR A 157 -10.90 -48.92 -8.16
CA TYR A 157 -10.98 -48.74 -9.62
C TYR A 157 -10.80 -50.05 -10.36
N GLY A 158 -11.52 -50.27 -11.45
CA GLY A 158 -11.28 -51.41 -12.35
C GLY A 158 -10.04 -51.19 -13.22
N GLY A 159 -9.35 -52.28 -13.56
CA GLY A 159 -8.14 -52.21 -14.39
C GLY A 159 -8.42 -51.92 -15.86
N TYR A 160 -7.43 -51.46 -16.60
CA TYR A 160 -7.49 -51.20 -18.05
C TYR A 160 -7.31 -52.47 -18.88
N GLY A 161 -8.17 -52.72 -19.86
CA GLY A 161 -8.01 -53.84 -20.78
C GLY A 161 -6.74 -53.71 -21.62
N GLY A 162 -6.05 -54.81 -21.87
CA GLY A 162 -4.83 -54.83 -22.67
C GLY A 162 -5.14 -54.67 -24.17
N PRO A 163 -4.33 -53.97 -24.96
CA PRO A 163 -4.62 -53.79 -26.39
C PRO A 163 -4.28 -55.05 -27.20
N GLY A 164 -4.95 -55.23 -28.34
CA GLY A 164 -4.69 -56.33 -29.28
C GLY A 164 -3.41 -56.14 -30.10
N GLY A 165 -2.77 -57.24 -30.46
CA GLY A 165 -1.60 -57.28 -31.32
C GLY A 165 -1.95 -57.05 -32.79
N SER A 166 -1.08 -56.41 -33.56
CA SER A 166 -1.33 -56.20 -35.00
C SER A 166 -1.09 -57.48 -35.81
N GLY A 167 -1.81 -57.69 -36.91
CA GLY A 167 -1.54 -58.79 -37.84
C GLY A 167 -0.32 -58.53 -38.72
N GLY A 168 0.39 -59.59 -39.08
CA GLY A 168 1.56 -59.53 -39.95
C GLY A 168 1.21 -59.29 -41.41
N HIS A 169 2.10 -58.70 -42.17
CA HIS A 169 1.96 -58.42 -43.59
C HIS A 169 2.09 -59.71 -44.42
N GLY A 170 1.35 -59.85 -45.51
CA GLY A 170 1.52 -60.94 -46.46
C GLY A 170 2.75 -60.75 -47.33
N GLY A 171 3.41 -61.84 -47.70
CA GLY A 171 4.65 -61.78 -48.46
C GLY A 171 4.42 -61.65 -49.96
N ARG A 172 5.36 -60.99 -50.65
CA ARG A 172 5.29 -60.72 -52.09
C ARG A 172 5.26 -62.00 -52.94
N GLY A 173 4.53 -62.04 -54.05
CA GLY A 173 4.49 -63.17 -54.98
C GLY A 173 5.76 -63.30 -55.83
N ARG A 174 6.08 -64.53 -56.26
CA ARG A 174 7.29 -64.83 -57.05
C ARG A 174 7.20 -64.31 -58.49
N HIS A 175 8.31 -63.87 -59.06
CA HIS A 175 8.34 -63.44 -60.46
C HIS A 175 8.17 -64.62 -61.44
N GLY A 176 7.52 -64.36 -62.57
CA GLY A 176 7.34 -65.33 -63.65
C GLY A 176 8.61 -65.54 -64.46
N THR A 177 8.77 -66.71 -65.07
CA THR A 177 9.97 -67.05 -65.85
C THR A 177 9.94 -66.42 -67.24
N ASN A 178 11.06 -65.91 -67.73
CA ASN A 178 11.10 -65.33 -69.08
C ASN A 178 10.99 -66.43 -70.15
N GLY A 179 10.33 -66.13 -71.26
CA GLY A 179 10.17 -67.03 -72.40
C GLY A 179 11.45 -67.14 -73.23
N SER A 180 11.63 -68.27 -73.91
CA SER A 180 12.84 -68.56 -74.68
C SER A 180 12.85 -67.87 -76.04
N ASN A 181 13.98 -67.29 -76.44
CA ASN A 181 14.14 -66.71 -77.78
C ASN A 181 14.15 -67.80 -78.87
N ALA A 182 13.77 -67.45 -80.09
CA ALA A 182 13.88 -68.35 -81.24
C ALA A 182 15.23 -68.15 -81.96
N TYR A 183 15.80 -69.23 -82.48
CA TYR A 183 17.16 -69.23 -83.08
C TYR A 183 17.18 -69.60 -84.57
N ASN A 184 16.01 -69.66 -85.22
CA ASN A 184 15.89 -69.98 -86.65
C ASN A 184 15.02 -68.94 -87.37
N GLN A 185 15.44 -68.47 -88.54
CA GLN A 185 14.73 -67.45 -89.33
C GLN A 185 13.28 -67.85 -89.61
N GLY A 186 12.36 -66.98 -89.22
CA GLY A 186 10.91 -67.17 -89.33
C GLY A 186 10.22 -67.77 -88.09
N ALA A 187 10.95 -68.21 -87.06
CA ALA A 187 10.36 -68.74 -85.83
C ALA A 187 10.08 -67.65 -84.77
N SER A 188 8.92 -67.75 -84.11
CA SER A 188 8.52 -66.84 -83.03
C SER A 188 9.12 -67.24 -81.68
N GLY A 189 9.50 -66.27 -80.85
CA GLY A 189 9.98 -66.54 -79.49
C GLY A 189 8.85 -66.96 -78.55
N GLY A 190 9.17 -67.74 -77.51
CA GLY A 190 8.20 -68.25 -76.53
C GLY A 190 7.74 -67.18 -75.55
N SER A 191 6.48 -67.21 -75.12
CA SER A 191 5.97 -66.27 -74.11
C SER A 191 6.56 -66.53 -72.72
N GLY A 192 6.73 -65.49 -71.91
CA GLY A 192 7.14 -65.65 -70.52
C GLY A 192 5.98 -66.09 -69.61
N GLY A 193 6.30 -66.80 -68.54
CA GLY A 193 5.37 -67.31 -67.54
C GLY A 193 4.81 -66.20 -66.62
N PRO A 194 3.61 -66.37 -66.06
CA PRO A 194 3.02 -65.41 -65.14
C PRO A 194 3.76 -65.37 -63.80
N GLY A 195 3.73 -64.24 -63.11
CA GLY A 195 4.20 -64.16 -61.73
C GLY A 195 3.16 -64.68 -60.74
N GLY A 196 3.62 -65.20 -59.60
CA GLY A 196 2.79 -65.70 -58.51
C GLY A 196 2.07 -64.58 -57.75
N ALA A 197 0.95 -64.90 -57.10
CA ALA A 197 0.24 -63.94 -56.26
C ALA A 197 1.01 -63.65 -54.97
N GLY A 198 0.84 -62.44 -54.43
CA GLY A 198 1.29 -62.13 -53.07
C GLY A 198 0.33 -62.71 -52.03
N GLY A 199 0.83 -63.00 -50.84
CA GLY A 199 0.03 -63.49 -49.73
C GLY A 199 -0.78 -62.37 -49.07
N ASN A 200 -1.86 -62.72 -48.38
CA ASN A 200 -2.71 -61.78 -47.65
C ASN A 200 -2.06 -61.36 -46.33
N GLY A 201 -2.35 -60.15 -45.83
CA GLY A 201 -1.99 -59.80 -44.46
C GLY A 201 -2.88 -60.51 -43.44
N GLY A 202 -2.35 -60.77 -42.25
CA GLY A 202 -3.07 -61.33 -41.12
C GLY A 202 -3.96 -60.30 -40.43
N CYS A 203 -4.98 -60.75 -39.71
CA CYS A 203 -5.88 -59.84 -39.00
C CYS A 203 -5.24 -59.31 -37.71
N GLY A 204 -5.59 -58.12 -37.27
CA GLY A 204 -5.24 -57.64 -35.93
C GLY A 204 -6.09 -58.32 -34.85
N GLY A 205 -5.52 -58.51 -33.67
CA GLY A 205 -6.22 -59.00 -32.49
C GLY A 205 -7.13 -57.93 -31.87
N ASN A 206 -8.15 -58.37 -31.13
CA ASN A 206 -9.04 -57.49 -30.40
C ASN A 206 -8.35 -56.92 -29.15
N GLY A 207 -8.72 -55.72 -28.71
CA GLY A 207 -8.37 -55.25 -27.37
C GLY A 207 -9.22 -55.93 -26.30
N GLY A 208 -8.64 -56.20 -25.14
CA GLY A 208 -9.32 -56.74 -23.98
C GLY A 208 -10.25 -55.71 -23.31
N ASP A 209 -11.29 -56.18 -22.65
CA ASP A 209 -12.23 -55.34 -21.92
C ASP A 209 -11.61 -54.77 -20.63
N GLY A 210 -12.00 -53.55 -20.25
CA GLY A 210 -11.64 -52.96 -18.96
C GLY A 210 -12.45 -53.57 -17.82
N GLY A 211 -11.85 -53.68 -16.63
CA GLY A 211 -12.52 -54.18 -15.43
C GLY A 211 -13.53 -53.18 -14.86
N SER A 212 -14.61 -53.65 -14.25
CA SER A 212 -15.55 -52.75 -13.55
C SER A 212 -14.93 -52.17 -12.27
N GLY A 213 -15.34 -50.99 -11.83
CA GLY A 213 -15.00 -50.48 -10.51
C GLY A 213 -15.82 -51.18 -9.42
N GLY A 214 -15.26 -51.29 -8.22
CA GLY A 214 -15.94 -51.83 -7.05
C GLY A 214 -16.94 -50.83 -6.46
N ASP A 215 -17.99 -51.31 -5.82
CA ASP A 215 -18.98 -50.46 -5.15
C ASP A 215 -18.41 -49.81 -3.88
N GLY A 216 -18.90 -48.63 -3.51
CA GLY A 216 -18.57 -47.99 -2.24
C GLY A 216 -19.30 -48.65 -1.06
N GLY A 217 -18.65 -48.70 0.09
CA GLY A 217 -19.24 -49.17 1.34
C GLY A 217 -20.31 -48.23 1.88
N ASN A 218 -21.32 -48.77 2.56
CA ASN A 218 -22.34 -47.96 3.22
C ASN A 218 -21.78 -47.23 4.44
N ALA A 219 -22.38 -46.09 4.79
CA ALA A 219 -22.13 -45.43 6.07
C ALA A 219 -22.75 -46.23 7.24
N GLY A 220 -22.10 -46.22 8.41
CA GLY A 220 -22.71 -46.67 9.66
C GLY A 220 -23.65 -45.61 10.24
N ALA A 221 -24.73 -46.04 10.89
CA ALA A 221 -25.68 -45.17 11.56
C ALA A 221 -25.13 -44.54 12.85
N GLY A 222 -25.65 -43.36 13.18
CA GLY A 222 -25.39 -42.69 14.46
C GLY A 222 -26.13 -43.35 15.63
N GLY A 223 -25.62 -43.16 16.85
CA GLY A 223 -26.07 -43.89 18.03
C GLY A 223 -27.18 -43.16 18.79
N HIS A 224 -28.00 -43.91 19.52
CA HIS A 224 -28.95 -43.30 20.46
C HIS A 224 -28.26 -43.05 21.79
N VAL A 225 -28.18 -41.78 22.22
CA VAL A 225 -27.58 -41.40 23.49
C VAL A 225 -28.64 -40.77 24.38
N GLN A 226 -28.90 -41.42 25.52
CA GLN A 226 -29.74 -40.88 26.58
C GLN A 226 -28.85 -40.37 27.72
N VAL A 227 -29.05 -39.14 28.18
CA VAL A 227 -28.36 -38.56 29.33
C VAL A 227 -29.35 -38.34 30.46
N ARG A 228 -29.09 -38.96 31.62
CA ARG A 228 -29.90 -38.84 32.83
C ARG A 228 -29.16 -38.07 33.91
N SER A 229 -29.86 -37.20 34.61
CA SER A 229 -29.32 -36.50 35.79
C SER A 229 -30.43 -36.16 36.76
N ALA A 230 -30.18 -36.31 38.06
CA ALA A 230 -31.06 -35.76 39.10
C ALA A 230 -30.91 -34.23 39.23
N ASP A 231 -29.75 -33.69 38.83
CA ASP A 231 -29.50 -32.26 38.76
C ASP A 231 -29.39 -31.81 37.30
N PRO A 232 -30.41 -31.10 36.75
CA PRO A 232 -30.41 -30.69 35.35
C PRO A 232 -29.23 -29.77 35.00
N ARG A 233 -28.63 -29.07 35.99
CA ARG A 233 -27.49 -28.17 35.75
C ARG A 233 -26.29 -28.89 35.15
N LEU A 234 -26.15 -30.18 35.44
CA LEU A 234 -25.05 -31.01 34.96
C LEU A 234 -25.09 -31.24 33.44
N PHE A 235 -26.24 -31.05 32.78
CA PHE A 235 -26.32 -31.12 31.31
C PHE A 235 -25.49 -30.03 30.61
N MET A 236 -25.12 -28.94 31.29
CA MET A 236 -24.16 -27.96 30.75
C MET A 236 -22.74 -28.51 30.59
N LEU A 237 -22.41 -29.60 31.27
CA LEU A 237 -21.07 -30.19 31.26
C LEU A 237 -20.87 -31.21 30.13
N ILE A 238 -21.93 -31.58 29.41
CA ILE A 238 -21.91 -32.61 28.37
C ILE A 238 -22.31 -32.05 27.00
N GLU A 239 -21.58 -32.50 25.98
CA GLU A 239 -21.87 -32.29 24.57
C GLU A 239 -21.93 -33.65 23.87
N LEU A 240 -22.81 -33.78 22.88
CA LEU A 240 -23.14 -35.05 22.24
C LEU A 240 -23.00 -34.93 20.71
N ASP A 241 -22.36 -35.91 20.08
CA ASP A 241 -22.27 -36.03 18.61
C ASP A 241 -22.74 -37.43 18.18
N CYS A 242 -23.95 -37.51 17.63
CA CYS A 242 -24.61 -38.75 17.24
C CYS A 242 -24.82 -38.84 15.72
N ARG A 243 -23.99 -38.19 14.90
CA ARG A 243 -24.17 -38.19 13.43
C ARG A 243 -23.91 -39.56 12.80
N ALA A 244 -24.49 -39.82 11.63
CA ALA A 244 -24.11 -40.95 10.78
C ALA A 244 -22.69 -40.78 10.22
N GLY A 245 -22.10 -41.89 9.80
CA GLY A 245 -20.87 -41.87 9.01
C GLY A 245 -21.11 -41.34 7.59
N THR A 246 -20.03 -41.09 6.86
CA THR A 246 -20.11 -40.74 5.43
C THR A 246 -20.10 -41.99 4.56
N LYS A 247 -20.93 -42.05 3.52
CA LYS A 247 -20.92 -43.16 2.55
C LYS A 247 -19.61 -43.19 1.74
N GLY A 248 -19.15 -44.39 1.38
CA GLY A 248 -18.05 -44.58 0.43
C GLY A 248 -18.49 -44.34 -1.01
N LYS A 249 -17.58 -43.91 -1.87
CA LYS A 249 -17.82 -43.70 -3.30
C LYS A 249 -17.58 -44.99 -4.09
N GLY A 250 -18.32 -45.17 -5.17
CA GLY A 250 -18.03 -46.25 -6.13
C GLY A 250 -16.73 -45.97 -6.90
N GLY A 251 -15.97 -47.03 -7.21
CA GLY A 251 -14.80 -46.96 -8.07
C GLY A 251 -15.20 -46.77 -9.54
N TYR A 252 -14.42 -46.02 -10.30
CA TYR A 252 -14.52 -46.00 -11.77
C TYR A 252 -14.20 -47.35 -12.41
N GLY A 253 -14.91 -47.68 -13.49
CA GLY A 253 -14.53 -48.78 -14.37
C GLY A 253 -13.32 -48.44 -15.22
N GLY A 254 -12.48 -49.42 -15.50
CA GLY A 254 -11.32 -49.29 -16.36
C GLY A 254 -11.70 -49.21 -17.83
N LYS A 255 -10.86 -48.57 -18.63
CA LYS A 255 -11.07 -48.43 -20.08
C LYS A 255 -10.75 -49.77 -20.78
N GLY A 256 -11.48 -50.10 -21.84
CA GLY A 256 -11.11 -51.21 -22.73
C GLY A 256 -9.84 -50.93 -23.53
N GLY A 257 -9.11 -51.98 -23.88
CA GLY A 257 -7.90 -51.94 -24.68
C GLY A 257 -8.19 -51.66 -26.14
N ASP A 258 -7.25 -51.01 -26.82
CA ASP A 258 -7.36 -50.70 -28.24
C ASP A 258 -7.21 -51.96 -29.12
N CYS A 259 -7.77 -51.96 -30.33
CA CYS A 259 -7.60 -53.07 -31.26
C CYS A 259 -6.25 -53.08 -31.96
N GLY A 260 -5.77 -54.27 -32.32
CA GLY A 260 -4.66 -54.46 -33.24
C GLY A 260 -5.05 -54.15 -34.68
N LEU A 261 -4.11 -53.59 -35.45
CA LEU A 261 -4.32 -53.31 -36.88
C LEU A 261 -4.14 -54.59 -37.69
N GLY A 262 -4.85 -54.72 -38.81
CA GLY A 262 -4.63 -55.82 -39.76
C GLY A 262 -3.39 -55.57 -40.61
N GLY A 263 -2.62 -56.62 -40.89
CA GLY A 263 -1.44 -56.57 -41.75
C GLY A 263 -1.80 -56.31 -43.21
N SER A 264 -0.87 -55.78 -43.99
CA SER A 264 -1.12 -55.52 -45.41
C SER A 264 -0.95 -56.75 -46.28
N GLY A 265 -1.70 -56.87 -47.37
CA GLY A 265 -1.43 -57.91 -48.37
C GLY A 265 -0.11 -57.65 -49.12
N GLY A 266 0.58 -58.72 -49.52
CA GLY A 266 1.81 -58.69 -50.28
C GLY A 266 1.55 -58.45 -51.78
N ASP A 267 2.47 -57.78 -52.45
CA ASP A 267 2.33 -57.53 -53.89
C ASP A 267 2.43 -58.80 -54.72
N GLY A 268 1.71 -58.90 -55.83
CA GLY A 268 1.89 -59.97 -56.79
C GLY A 268 3.19 -59.86 -57.58
N GLY A 269 3.78 -61.01 -57.89
CA GLY A 269 5.02 -61.13 -58.65
C GLY A 269 4.86 -60.74 -60.11
N ILE A 270 5.82 -60.03 -60.67
CA ILE A 270 5.81 -59.58 -62.07
C ILE A 270 5.99 -60.80 -63.00
N GLY A 271 5.20 -60.91 -64.07
CA GLY A 271 5.35 -61.99 -65.05
C GLY A 271 6.58 -61.82 -65.95
N GLY A 272 7.12 -62.94 -66.39
CA GLY A 272 8.37 -63.00 -67.15
C GLY A 272 8.21 -62.49 -68.57
N TYR A 273 9.23 -61.83 -69.10
CA TYR A 273 9.24 -61.26 -70.44
C TYR A 273 9.20 -62.37 -71.50
N GLY A 274 8.50 -62.15 -72.62
CA GLY A 274 8.52 -63.10 -73.74
C GLY A 274 9.81 -63.04 -74.53
N GLY A 275 10.19 -64.18 -75.11
CA GLY A 275 11.42 -64.35 -75.87
C GLY A 275 11.33 -63.72 -77.26
N LEU A 276 12.45 -63.29 -77.81
CA LEU A 276 12.55 -62.62 -79.10
C LEU A 276 12.51 -63.63 -80.27
N GLY A 277 11.59 -63.49 -81.23
CA GLY A 277 11.65 -64.12 -82.56
C GLY A 277 12.72 -63.52 -83.49
N GLU A 278 13.20 -64.31 -84.47
CA GLU A 278 14.21 -63.91 -85.49
C GLU A 278 13.56 -63.31 -86.76
N SER A 279 14.34 -62.68 -87.64
CA SER A 279 13.87 -61.95 -88.85
C SER A 279 12.72 -62.65 -89.59
N GLY A 280 11.51 -62.13 -89.39
CA GLY A 280 10.26 -62.64 -89.98
C GLY A 280 9.30 -63.36 -89.00
N GLY A 281 9.76 -63.72 -87.79
CA GLY A 281 8.95 -64.30 -86.70
C GLY A 281 8.64 -63.30 -85.57
N ALA A 282 7.53 -63.50 -84.86
CA ALA A 282 7.07 -62.57 -83.81
C ALA A 282 7.77 -62.84 -82.46
N HIS A 283 8.00 -61.80 -81.65
CA HIS A 283 8.41 -61.99 -80.26
C HIS A 283 7.26 -62.58 -79.43
N GLY A 284 7.59 -63.46 -78.47
CA GLY A 284 6.65 -64.01 -77.50
C GLY A 284 6.11 -62.92 -76.57
N SER A 285 4.90 -63.13 -76.05
CA SER A 285 4.27 -62.18 -75.13
C SER A 285 4.88 -62.26 -73.72
N GLN A 286 4.93 -61.14 -73.01
CA GLN A 286 5.26 -61.13 -71.58
C GLN A 286 4.14 -61.77 -70.77
N GLY A 287 4.50 -62.58 -69.77
CA GLY A 287 3.60 -63.19 -68.81
C GLY A 287 2.92 -62.16 -67.91
N ALA A 288 1.70 -62.47 -67.48
CA ALA A 288 0.92 -61.58 -66.62
C ALA A 288 1.55 -61.45 -65.22
N ARG A 289 1.44 -60.26 -64.61
CA ARG A 289 1.75 -60.05 -63.19
C ARG A 289 0.73 -60.79 -62.32
N GLY A 290 1.18 -61.43 -61.24
CA GLY A 290 0.34 -62.05 -60.23
C GLY A 290 -0.49 -61.02 -59.47
N ALA A 291 -1.58 -61.45 -58.85
CA ALA A 291 -2.44 -60.58 -58.05
C ALA A 291 -1.77 -60.21 -56.72
N ASN A 292 -2.05 -59.00 -56.22
CA ASN A 292 -1.70 -58.62 -54.85
C ASN A 292 -2.59 -59.39 -53.86
N GLY A 293 -2.05 -59.71 -52.68
CA GLY A 293 -2.82 -60.23 -51.56
C GLY A 293 -3.71 -59.15 -50.95
N MET A 294 -4.72 -59.57 -50.19
CA MET A 294 -5.64 -58.71 -49.47
C MET A 294 -5.05 -58.26 -48.13
N HIS A 295 -5.37 -57.05 -47.69
CA HIS A 295 -5.08 -56.60 -46.31
C HIS A 295 -5.94 -57.38 -45.30
N GLY A 296 -5.39 -57.69 -44.14
CA GLY A 296 -6.12 -58.25 -43.01
C GLY A 296 -7.03 -57.21 -42.35
N SER A 297 -8.10 -57.66 -41.69
CA SER A 297 -9.00 -56.78 -40.95
C SER A 297 -8.40 -56.35 -39.63
N HIS A 298 -8.74 -55.15 -39.15
CA HIS A 298 -8.40 -54.71 -37.79
C HIS A 298 -9.24 -55.48 -36.76
N GLY A 299 -8.74 -55.62 -35.54
CA GLY A 299 -9.50 -56.17 -34.42
C GLY A 299 -10.59 -55.22 -33.92
N ARG A 300 -11.29 -55.60 -32.86
CA ARG A 300 -12.28 -54.77 -32.16
C ARG A 300 -11.70 -54.16 -30.89
N VAL A 301 -12.06 -52.92 -30.58
CA VAL A 301 -11.68 -52.27 -29.32
C VAL A 301 -12.45 -52.95 -28.17
N GLY A 302 -11.79 -53.14 -27.03
CA GLY A 302 -12.40 -53.66 -25.82
C GLY A 302 -13.43 -52.70 -25.23
N ARG A 303 -14.38 -53.22 -24.47
CA ARG A 303 -15.41 -52.42 -23.79
C ARG A 303 -14.84 -51.80 -22.52
N ASN A 304 -15.31 -50.61 -22.16
CA ASN A 304 -15.02 -50.02 -20.86
C ASN A 304 -15.80 -50.78 -19.77
N GLY A 305 -15.17 -50.97 -18.60
CA GLY A 305 -15.81 -51.45 -17.40
C GLY A 305 -16.84 -50.45 -16.86
N LEU A 306 -17.81 -50.96 -16.09
CA LEU A 306 -18.82 -50.12 -15.44
C LEU A 306 -18.24 -49.47 -14.19
N ALA A 307 -18.66 -48.24 -13.87
CA ALA A 307 -18.37 -47.67 -12.56
C ALA A 307 -19.18 -48.40 -11.48
N GLY A 308 -18.57 -48.60 -10.32
CA GLY A 308 -19.24 -49.06 -9.11
C GLY A 308 -20.22 -48.02 -8.58
N ILE A 309 -21.17 -48.49 -7.79
CA ILE A 309 -22.24 -47.69 -7.19
C ILE A 309 -21.73 -47.11 -5.87
N ASP A 310 -22.01 -45.84 -5.59
CA ASP A 310 -21.79 -45.26 -4.27
C ASP A 310 -22.53 -46.05 -3.17
N GLY A 311 -21.93 -46.13 -1.99
CA GLY A 311 -22.59 -46.65 -0.80
C GLY A 311 -23.83 -45.84 -0.41
N ARG A 312 -24.63 -46.36 0.52
CA ARG A 312 -25.82 -45.68 1.06
C ARG A 312 -25.45 -44.85 2.28
N ALA A 313 -26.01 -43.65 2.36
CA ALA A 313 -26.04 -42.90 3.61
C ALA A 313 -27.04 -43.55 4.58
N THR A 314 -26.77 -43.46 5.88
CA THR A 314 -27.63 -43.92 6.96
C THR A 314 -28.14 -42.74 7.78
N SER A 315 -29.06 -42.98 8.72
CA SER A 315 -29.65 -41.94 9.56
C SER A 315 -28.72 -41.54 10.70
N ASP A 316 -28.74 -40.26 11.05
CA ASP A 316 -28.21 -39.79 12.32
C ASP A 316 -28.90 -40.52 13.49
N GLY A 317 -28.17 -40.65 14.59
CA GLY A 317 -28.71 -41.11 15.86
C GLY A 317 -29.61 -40.07 16.51
N SER A 318 -30.03 -40.35 17.73
CA SER A 318 -30.88 -39.43 18.48
C SER A 318 -30.34 -39.19 19.88
N ILE A 319 -30.58 -37.98 20.36
CA ILE A 319 -30.18 -37.48 21.67
C ILE A 319 -31.45 -37.35 22.52
N GLN A 320 -31.38 -37.76 23.77
CA GLN A 320 -32.44 -37.51 24.75
C GLN A 320 -31.84 -37.16 26.11
N TYR A 321 -32.16 -35.98 26.61
CA TYR A 321 -31.90 -35.59 27.99
C TYR A 321 -33.10 -35.96 28.85
N ALA A 322 -32.83 -36.42 30.08
CA ALA A 322 -33.85 -36.86 31.01
C ALA A 322 -33.51 -36.42 32.45
N VAL A 323 -34.35 -35.58 33.04
CA VAL A 323 -34.25 -35.28 34.48
C VAL A 323 -34.92 -36.42 35.24
N VAL A 324 -34.24 -36.95 36.25
CA VAL A 324 -34.75 -38.03 37.09
C VAL A 324 -34.90 -37.59 38.54
N ASP A 325 -35.78 -38.24 39.29
CA ASP A 325 -35.88 -38.07 40.74
C ASP A 325 -34.83 -38.92 41.49
N ILE A 326 -34.90 -38.92 42.83
CA ILE A 326 -34.01 -39.70 43.69
C ILE A 326 -34.17 -41.23 43.51
N ASP A 327 -35.29 -41.67 42.97
CA ASP A 327 -35.63 -43.07 42.69
C ASP A 327 -35.37 -43.46 41.23
N ASP A 328 -34.69 -42.60 40.44
CA ASP A 328 -34.40 -42.73 39.00
C ASP A 328 -35.66 -42.73 38.10
N ASN A 329 -36.81 -42.24 38.59
CA ASN A 329 -37.99 -42.03 37.76
C ASN A 329 -37.81 -40.77 36.91
N VAL A 330 -38.17 -40.86 35.63
CA VAL A 330 -38.04 -39.75 34.68
C VAL A 330 -39.13 -38.70 34.95
N ILE A 331 -38.71 -37.47 35.27
CA ILE A 331 -39.57 -36.31 35.53
C ILE A 331 -39.82 -35.52 34.23
N GLU A 332 -38.76 -35.30 33.45
CA GLU A 332 -38.79 -34.50 32.23
C GLU A 332 -37.86 -35.13 31.19
N THR A 333 -38.26 -35.11 29.92
CA THR A 333 -37.38 -35.52 28.81
C THR A 333 -37.45 -34.54 27.66
N ALA A 334 -36.34 -34.34 26.96
CA ALA A 334 -36.28 -33.50 25.78
C ALA A 334 -35.16 -33.94 24.82
N PRO A 335 -35.26 -33.61 23.53
CA PRO A 335 -34.19 -33.88 22.56
C PRO A 335 -32.98 -32.94 22.69
N ASP A 336 -33.11 -31.84 23.42
CA ASP A 336 -32.05 -30.86 23.69
C ASP A 336 -32.18 -30.30 25.12
N LYS A 337 -31.16 -29.60 25.61
CA LYS A 337 -31.14 -28.97 26.94
C LYS A 337 -31.87 -27.62 26.95
N TYR A 338 -31.93 -26.99 28.12
CA TYR A 338 -32.38 -25.61 28.28
C TYR A 338 -31.40 -24.62 27.64
N HIS A 339 -31.90 -23.43 27.28
CA HIS A 339 -31.08 -22.37 26.69
C HIS A 339 -31.58 -21.02 27.18
N ALA A 340 -30.84 -20.36 28.07
CA ALA A 340 -31.23 -19.03 28.54
C ALA A 340 -30.75 -17.95 27.56
N SER A 341 -31.66 -17.07 27.15
CA SER A 341 -31.37 -15.97 26.24
C SER A 341 -31.90 -14.66 26.82
N VAL A 342 -31.11 -13.59 26.75
CA VAL A 342 -31.59 -12.25 27.07
C VAL A 342 -32.37 -11.74 25.86
N ILE A 343 -33.49 -11.05 26.09
CA ILE A 343 -34.35 -10.46 25.06
C ILE A 343 -34.06 -8.96 24.97
N SER A 344 -34.06 -8.27 26.11
CA SER A 344 -33.89 -6.83 26.18
C SER A 344 -33.54 -6.38 27.60
N TYR A 345 -32.98 -5.19 27.72
CA TYR A 345 -32.82 -4.49 29.00
C TYR A 345 -32.89 -2.99 28.75
N THR A 346 -33.10 -2.22 29.82
CA THR A 346 -33.13 -0.76 29.77
C THR A 346 -31.88 -0.23 30.45
N VAL A 347 -31.21 0.73 29.82
CA VAL A 347 -30.09 1.46 30.41
C VAL A 347 -30.54 2.88 30.72
N THR A 348 -30.19 3.35 31.91
CA THR A 348 -30.52 4.69 32.42
C THR A 348 -29.28 5.29 33.08
N ASP A 349 -28.90 6.50 32.70
CA ASP A 349 -27.84 7.27 33.36
C ASP A 349 -28.22 7.61 34.82
N GLU A 350 -27.22 7.86 35.68
CA GLU A 350 -27.44 8.10 37.11
C GLU A 350 -28.28 9.34 37.41
N ASN A 351 -28.18 10.37 36.57
CA ASN A 351 -28.78 11.69 36.75
C ASN A 351 -30.05 11.92 35.92
N ASN A 352 -30.48 10.94 35.11
CA ASN A 352 -31.60 10.98 34.16
C ASN A 352 -31.57 12.20 33.21
N ASP A 353 -30.39 12.61 32.75
CA ASP A 353 -30.24 13.71 31.80
C ASP A 353 -30.04 13.28 30.34
N GLU A 354 -30.14 11.97 30.09
CA GLU A 354 -29.96 11.28 28.82
C GLU A 354 -28.52 11.33 28.28
N ILE A 355 -27.56 11.80 29.08
CA ILE A 355 -26.15 11.89 28.72
C ILE A 355 -25.33 10.91 29.57
N TYR A 356 -24.60 10.04 28.89
CA TYR A 356 -23.68 9.11 29.52
C TYR A 356 -22.29 9.74 29.62
N GLU A 357 -21.99 10.38 30.74
CA GLU A 357 -20.70 11.07 30.93
C GLU A 357 -19.54 10.07 31.19
N PRO A 358 -18.31 10.38 30.77
CA PRO A 358 -17.14 9.67 31.28
C PRO A 358 -17.03 9.84 32.80
N ASP A 359 -16.59 8.80 33.50
CA ASP A 359 -16.47 8.77 34.97
C ASP A 359 -17.80 8.86 35.73
N SER A 360 -18.93 8.50 35.08
CA SER A 360 -20.25 8.46 35.72
C SER A 360 -20.81 7.05 35.85
N ASP A 361 -21.69 6.87 36.83
CA ASP A 361 -22.43 5.63 36.99
C ASP A 361 -23.65 5.60 36.05
N PHE A 362 -24.09 4.40 35.72
CA PHE A 362 -25.36 4.14 35.05
C PHE A 362 -25.96 2.82 35.54
N PHE A 363 -27.26 2.66 35.33
CA PHE A 363 -28.01 1.52 35.81
C PHE A 363 -28.60 0.73 34.64
N ILE A 364 -28.54 -0.59 34.75
CA ILE A 364 -29.24 -1.51 33.85
C ILE A 364 -30.39 -2.15 34.63
N THR A 365 -31.59 -2.03 34.08
CA THR A 365 -32.82 -2.50 34.72
C THR A 365 -33.71 -3.22 33.71
N SER A 366 -34.82 -3.79 34.21
CA SER A 366 -35.87 -4.38 33.38
C SER A 366 -35.33 -5.46 32.41
N VAL A 367 -34.37 -6.26 32.87
CA VAL A 367 -33.78 -7.31 32.03
C VAL A 367 -34.82 -8.39 31.78
N LYS A 368 -35.24 -8.52 30.53
CA LYS A 368 -36.12 -9.58 30.05
C LYS A 368 -35.27 -10.69 29.49
N TRP A 369 -35.54 -11.92 29.91
CA TRP A 369 -34.87 -13.10 29.40
C TRP A 369 -35.88 -14.24 29.21
N THR A 370 -35.50 -15.27 28.46
CA THR A 370 -36.35 -16.43 28.17
C THR A 370 -35.51 -17.70 28.15
N ASN A 371 -36.14 -18.83 28.43
CA ASN A 371 -35.58 -20.14 28.16
C ASN A 371 -36.11 -20.66 26.81
N ASN A 372 -35.34 -20.51 25.74
CA ASN A 372 -35.69 -20.99 24.39
C ASN A 372 -35.10 -22.38 24.07
N GLY A 373 -34.65 -23.13 25.08
CA GLY A 373 -34.24 -24.53 24.94
C GLY A 373 -35.43 -25.49 24.93
N ALA A 374 -35.14 -26.79 24.98
CA ALA A 374 -36.16 -27.84 24.94
C ALA A 374 -36.51 -28.44 26.33
N MET A 375 -35.87 -27.95 27.41
CA MET A 375 -36.14 -28.36 28.81
C MET A 375 -36.37 -27.14 29.68
N THR A 376 -36.94 -27.36 30.86
CA THR A 376 -36.99 -26.40 31.96
C THR A 376 -35.58 -25.99 32.40
N LEU A 377 -35.32 -24.68 32.47
CA LEU A 377 -34.05 -24.13 32.96
C LEU A 377 -34.01 -24.33 34.49
N PRO A 378 -32.99 -25.01 35.05
CA PRO A 378 -32.83 -25.09 36.50
C PRO A 378 -32.46 -23.73 37.10
N SER A 379 -32.87 -23.49 38.35
CA SER A 379 -32.42 -22.32 39.10
C SER A 379 -30.90 -22.33 39.30
N GLY A 380 -30.30 -21.14 39.45
CA GLY A 380 -28.87 -21.00 39.72
C GLY A 380 -28.04 -20.55 38.52
N SER A 381 -28.69 -20.21 37.40
CA SER A 381 -28.02 -19.44 36.33
C SER A 381 -27.74 -18.03 36.84
N ILE A 382 -26.61 -17.44 36.46
CA ILE A 382 -26.16 -16.13 36.90
C ILE A 382 -26.27 -15.18 35.71
N LEU A 383 -27.10 -14.15 35.84
CA LEU A 383 -27.17 -13.01 34.93
C LEU A 383 -26.20 -11.92 35.43
N SER A 384 -25.35 -11.42 34.55
CA SER A 384 -24.38 -10.36 34.87
C SER A 384 -24.07 -9.50 33.64
N PHE A 385 -23.41 -8.37 33.87
CA PHE A 385 -22.87 -7.50 32.83
C PHE A 385 -21.37 -7.34 33.08
N PRO A 386 -20.50 -8.12 32.41
CA PRO A 386 -19.07 -8.11 32.68
C PRO A 386 -18.42 -6.78 32.31
N SER A 387 -17.32 -6.46 32.99
CA SER A 387 -16.54 -5.26 32.71
C SER A 387 -15.92 -5.32 31.32
N THR A 388 -15.88 -4.17 30.65
CA THR A 388 -15.20 -3.96 29.37
C THR A 388 -14.05 -2.97 29.54
N LYS A 389 -13.41 -2.56 28.43
CA LYS A 389 -12.39 -1.50 28.48
C LYS A 389 -12.97 -0.15 28.94
N CYS A 390 -14.24 0.12 28.62
CA CYS A 390 -14.88 1.42 28.86
C CYS A 390 -15.89 1.37 30.01
N VAL A 391 -16.28 0.18 30.46
CA VAL A 391 -17.28 -0.02 31.51
C VAL A 391 -16.67 -0.88 32.60
N SER A 392 -16.65 -0.38 33.82
CA SER A 392 -16.39 -1.19 35.01
C SER A 392 -17.72 -1.64 35.62
N SER A 393 -17.80 -2.91 35.99
CA SER A 393 -18.91 -3.48 36.72
C SER A 393 -18.37 -4.22 37.94
N ASP A 394 -19.11 -4.19 39.05
CA ASP A 394 -18.73 -4.98 40.21
C ASP A 394 -18.92 -6.47 39.88
N ILE A 395 -17.88 -7.27 40.08
CA ILE A 395 -17.93 -8.73 39.86
C ILE A 395 -18.96 -9.42 40.75
N ASN A 396 -19.34 -8.78 41.86
CA ASN A 396 -20.37 -9.26 42.77
C ASN A 396 -21.78 -8.75 42.41
N ASP A 397 -21.91 -7.89 41.41
CA ASP A 397 -23.20 -7.37 40.96
C ASP A 397 -23.80 -8.27 39.89
N PHE A 398 -24.42 -9.35 40.37
CA PHE A 398 -25.07 -10.36 39.54
C PHE A 398 -26.43 -10.76 40.11
N SER A 399 -27.33 -11.24 39.24
CA SER A 399 -28.63 -11.80 39.62
C SER A 399 -28.64 -13.31 39.46
N VAL A 400 -29.10 -14.04 40.48
CA VAL A 400 -29.32 -15.49 40.40
C VAL A 400 -30.73 -15.75 39.86
N LEU A 401 -30.79 -16.26 38.63
CA LEU A 401 -32.04 -16.52 37.94
C LEU A 401 -32.78 -17.71 38.57
N MET A 402 -34.09 -17.53 38.73
CA MET A 402 -35.01 -18.61 39.04
C MET A 402 -35.15 -19.58 37.86
N GLY A 403 -35.62 -20.80 38.14
CA GLY A 403 -35.93 -21.73 37.06
C GLY A 403 -37.06 -21.22 36.16
N ALA A 404 -37.03 -21.57 34.88
CA ALA A 404 -38.00 -21.11 33.89
C ALA A 404 -38.42 -22.23 32.94
N ASN A 405 -39.73 -22.33 32.69
CA ASN A 405 -40.29 -23.26 31.72
C ASN A 405 -39.87 -22.89 30.28
N ILE A 406 -40.05 -23.84 29.36
CA ILE A 406 -39.79 -23.65 27.93
C ILE A 406 -40.60 -22.44 27.42
N ASN A 407 -39.93 -21.52 26.73
CA ASN A 407 -40.44 -20.27 26.18
C ASN A 407 -41.05 -19.29 27.20
N GLN A 408 -40.83 -19.50 28.51
CA GLN A 408 -41.29 -18.57 29.53
C GLN A 408 -40.42 -17.31 29.52
N ILE A 409 -41.05 -16.15 29.32
CA ILE A 409 -40.39 -14.85 29.47
C ILE A 409 -40.38 -14.48 30.95
N CYS A 410 -39.20 -14.18 31.46
CA CYS A 410 -38.96 -13.76 32.84
C CYS A 410 -38.44 -12.33 32.86
N LEU A 411 -38.86 -11.57 33.88
CA LEU A 411 -38.36 -10.24 34.16
C LEU A 411 -37.48 -10.31 35.41
N ASP A 412 -36.23 -9.90 35.27
CA ASP A 412 -35.33 -9.76 36.41
C ASP A 412 -35.52 -8.37 37.04
N SER A 413 -35.74 -8.35 38.36
CA SER A 413 -35.94 -7.11 39.12
C SER A 413 -34.64 -6.53 39.67
N HIS A 414 -33.51 -7.21 39.46
CA HIS A 414 -32.20 -6.72 39.90
C HIS A 414 -31.81 -5.46 39.11
N GLN A 415 -31.26 -4.48 39.80
CA GLN A 415 -30.71 -3.27 39.20
C GLN A 415 -29.20 -3.40 39.20
N PHE A 416 -28.60 -3.54 38.01
CA PHE A 416 -27.15 -3.62 37.87
C PHE A 416 -26.58 -2.21 37.82
N LYS A 417 -25.56 -1.94 38.63
CA LYS A 417 -24.81 -0.69 38.63
C LYS A 417 -23.51 -0.89 37.85
N CYS A 418 -23.33 -0.07 36.83
CA CYS A 418 -22.12 -0.03 36.03
C CYS A 418 -21.51 1.37 36.09
N HIS A 419 -20.21 1.46 35.84
CA HIS A 419 -19.45 2.70 35.86
C HIS A 419 -18.76 2.91 34.52
N LEU A 420 -18.92 4.07 33.91
CA LEU A 420 -18.19 4.46 32.71
C LEU A 420 -16.80 4.93 33.13
N ASN A 421 -15.76 4.25 32.65
CA ASN A 421 -14.40 4.62 33.00
C ASN A 421 -14.09 6.05 32.53
N ALA A 422 -13.31 6.79 33.33
CA ALA A 422 -12.84 8.12 32.97
C ALA A 422 -12.22 8.17 31.56
N ALA A 423 -12.50 9.24 30.83
CA ALA A 423 -11.90 9.50 29.54
C ALA A 423 -10.37 9.56 29.69
N SER A 424 -9.64 8.77 28.90
CA SER A 424 -8.17 8.75 28.99
C SER A 424 -7.53 10.07 28.56
N THR A 425 -8.24 10.87 27.75
CA THR A 425 -7.80 12.15 27.19
C THR A 425 -9.01 13.02 26.84
N PHE A 426 -8.88 14.34 26.98
CA PHE A 426 -9.82 15.31 26.39
C PHE A 426 -9.82 15.25 24.86
N SER A 427 -10.88 15.73 24.22
CA SER A 427 -10.97 15.77 22.77
C SER A 427 -10.27 17.01 22.19
N ILE A 428 -9.65 16.88 21.01
CA ILE A 428 -8.96 17.98 20.33
C ILE A 428 -9.73 18.39 19.09
N ASN A 429 -10.09 19.68 18.99
CA ASN A 429 -10.81 20.30 17.87
C ASN A 429 -12.17 19.68 17.52
N GLN A 430 -12.78 18.94 18.45
CA GLN A 430 -14.08 18.30 18.27
C GLN A 430 -14.65 17.92 19.65
N PRO A 431 -15.97 17.69 19.76
CA PRO A 431 -16.56 17.16 20.98
C PRO A 431 -16.09 15.75 21.34
N TYR A 432 -16.07 15.43 22.63
CA TYR A 432 -15.80 14.07 23.09
C TYR A 432 -17.01 13.18 22.84
N ILE A 433 -16.86 12.20 21.94
CA ILE A 433 -17.89 11.22 21.62
C ILE A 433 -17.23 9.85 21.52
N GLN A 434 -17.61 8.92 22.39
CA GLN A 434 -17.11 7.56 22.41
C GLN A 434 -18.28 6.55 22.45
N PRO A 435 -18.40 5.65 21.45
CA PRO A 435 -19.35 4.55 21.54
C PRO A 435 -18.89 3.54 22.61
N VAL A 436 -19.80 3.17 23.51
CA VAL A 436 -19.56 2.21 24.60
C VAL A 436 -20.52 1.05 24.47
N THR A 437 -19.99 -0.16 24.29
CA THR A 437 -20.80 -1.37 24.18
C THR A 437 -20.89 -2.07 25.53
N ILE A 438 -22.11 -2.40 25.93
CA ILE A 438 -22.44 -3.21 27.11
C ILE A 438 -23.11 -4.47 26.59
N ALA A 439 -22.75 -5.63 27.14
CA ALA A 439 -23.36 -6.91 26.78
C ALA A 439 -23.83 -7.64 28.04
N SER A 440 -25.01 -8.23 28.00
CA SER A 440 -25.48 -9.15 29.04
C SER A 440 -24.79 -10.50 28.93
N GLU A 441 -24.69 -11.22 30.04
CA GLU A 441 -24.23 -12.60 30.06
C GLU A 441 -25.07 -13.42 31.03
N ILE A 442 -25.59 -14.56 30.57
CA ILE A 442 -26.19 -15.58 31.44
C ILE A 442 -25.26 -16.78 31.42
N ASN A 443 -24.77 -17.16 32.59
CA ASN A 443 -23.86 -18.27 32.80
C ASN A 443 -24.50 -19.31 33.72
N LEU A 444 -24.32 -20.60 33.43
CA LEU A 444 -24.66 -21.68 34.36
C LEU A 444 -23.44 -22.58 34.51
N LEU A 445 -22.93 -22.74 35.74
CA LEU A 445 -21.68 -23.45 36.03
C LEU A 445 -20.48 -22.88 35.24
N ASP A 446 -20.34 -21.55 35.25
CA ASP A 446 -19.32 -20.79 34.50
C ASP A 446 -19.34 -21.02 32.98
N ARG A 447 -20.49 -21.44 32.45
CA ARG A 447 -20.70 -21.65 31.01
C ARG A 447 -21.78 -20.73 30.48
N LEU A 448 -21.36 -19.92 29.52
CA LEU A 448 -22.19 -18.95 28.85
C LEU A 448 -23.20 -19.63 27.92
N PHE A 449 -24.46 -19.21 28.01
CA PHE A 449 -25.45 -19.53 26.98
C PHE A 449 -25.21 -18.64 25.76
N SER A 450 -25.14 -19.23 24.56
CA SER A 450 -24.85 -18.47 23.34
C SER A 450 -25.88 -17.37 23.03
N GLY A 451 -27.15 -17.56 23.41
CA GLY A 451 -28.20 -16.55 23.26
C GLY A 451 -28.25 -15.48 24.35
N SER A 452 -27.36 -15.53 25.35
CA SER A 452 -27.39 -14.61 26.48
C SER A 452 -26.68 -13.28 26.24
N GLN A 453 -25.88 -13.18 25.17
CA GLN A 453 -25.14 -11.98 24.81
C GLN A 453 -25.97 -11.03 23.94
N VAL A 454 -26.83 -10.25 24.59
CA VAL A 454 -27.47 -9.08 23.96
C VAL A 454 -26.62 -7.87 24.27
N SER A 455 -26.22 -7.14 23.23
CA SER A 455 -25.40 -5.94 23.37
C SER A 455 -26.16 -4.67 22.99
N THR A 456 -25.94 -3.60 23.76
CA THR A 456 -26.43 -2.24 23.49
C THR A 456 -25.22 -1.31 23.42
N THR A 457 -25.23 -0.41 22.44
CA THR A 457 -24.20 0.63 22.32
C THR A 457 -24.75 1.96 22.81
N LEU A 458 -24.08 2.55 23.80
CA LEU A 458 -24.34 3.88 24.32
C LEU A 458 -23.37 4.87 23.69
N THR A 459 -23.77 6.14 23.64
CA THR A 459 -22.87 7.24 23.27
C THR A 459 -22.39 7.91 24.55
N CYS A 460 -21.13 7.66 24.91
CA CYS A 460 -20.48 8.34 26.03
C CYS A 460 -19.96 9.70 25.56
N GLN A 461 -20.43 10.78 26.15
CA GLN A 461 -20.12 12.16 25.76
C GLN A 461 -20.34 13.13 26.92
N TYR A 462 -19.72 14.31 26.86
CA TYR A 462 -19.99 15.38 27.82
C TYR A 462 -21.25 16.19 27.44
N PRO A 463 -21.96 16.76 28.43
CA PRO A 463 -23.21 17.49 28.22
C PRO A 463 -23.02 18.87 27.59
N ILE A 464 -21.80 19.45 27.66
CA ILE A 464 -21.45 20.74 27.07
C ILE A 464 -20.45 20.52 25.95
N GLN A 465 -20.73 21.09 24.78
CA GLN A 465 -19.92 20.90 23.57
C GLN A 465 -19.66 22.23 22.86
N ILE A 466 -18.43 22.48 22.41
CA ILE A 466 -18.13 23.57 21.49
C ILE A 466 -18.65 23.21 20.11
N THR A 467 -19.59 23.99 19.60
CA THR A 467 -20.21 23.74 18.29
C THR A 467 -19.55 24.52 17.16
N ASN A 468 -19.05 25.72 17.44
CA ASN A 468 -18.35 26.53 16.44
C ASN A 468 -17.41 27.54 17.11
N ILE A 469 -16.26 27.80 16.48
CA ILE A 469 -15.37 28.90 16.85
C ILE A 469 -15.17 29.78 15.63
N GLN A 470 -15.61 31.03 15.72
CA GLN A 470 -15.35 32.05 14.71
C GLN A 470 -14.15 32.87 15.15
N ILE A 471 -13.10 32.89 14.33
CA ILE A 471 -11.89 33.68 14.55
C ILE A 471 -11.34 34.12 13.19
N PRO A 472 -10.73 35.31 13.07
CA PRO A 472 -9.91 35.62 11.91
C PRO A 472 -8.75 34.64 11.77
N THR A 473 -8.48 34.21 10.55
CA THR A 473 -7.31 33.38 10.22
C THR A 473 -6.04 34.22 10.02
N PHE A 474 -6.20 35.53 9.84
CA PHE A 474 -5.13 36.49 9.60
C PHE A 474 -5.35 37.80 10.36
N LEU A 475 -4.27 38.39 10.84
CA LEU A 475 -4.26 39.70 11.50
C LEU A 475 -2.92 40.39 11.25
N GLY A 476 -2.93 41.70 11.13
CA GLY A 476 -1.72 42.52 11.11
C GLY A 476 -1.27 43.00 12.49
N PRO A 477 -0.01 43.46 12.61
CA PRO A 477 0.50 44.01 13.85
C PRO A 477 -0.36 45.17 14.36
N ASN A 478 -0.65 45.22 15.66
CA ASN A 478 -1.54 46.20 16.32
C ASN A 478 -3.03 46.09 15.99
N GLU A 479 -3.45 45.16 15.12
CA GLU A 479 -4.87 44.97 14.86
C GLU A 479 -5.56 44.24 16.00
N ARG A 480 -6.85 44.55 16.17
CA ARG A 480 -7.72 43.91 17.15
C ARG A 480 -8.74 43.03 16.46
N SER A 481 -9.14 41.97 17.15
CA SER A 481 -10.25 41.13 16.72
C SER A 481 -10.91 40.43 17.89
N ILE A 482 -11.97 39.68 17.59
CA ILE A 482 -12.77 38.96 18.56
C ILE A 482 -12.83 37.49 18.15
N ILE A 483 -12.66 36.60 19.12
CA ILE A 483 -13.00 35.18 18.99
C ILE A 483 -14.40 35.00 19.52
N THR A 484 -15.29 34.43 18.71
CA THR A 484 -16.63 34.00 19.14
C THR A 484 -16.64 32.49 19.32
N VAL A 485 -16.90 32.01 20.53
CA VAL A 485 -17.05 30.58 20.83
C VAL A 485 -18.52 30.28 21.05
N ASN A 486 -19.11 29.49 20.16
CA ASN A 486 -20.46 28.96 20.30
C ASN A 486 -20.38 27.58 20.96
N PHE A 487 -21.20 27.36 21.97
CA PHE A 487 -21.27 26.09 22.69
C PHE A 487 -22.71 25.78 23.09
N THR A 488 -23.00 24.49 23.18
CA THR A 488 -24.35 23.98 23.35
C THR A 488 -24.40 23.03 24.53
N ASN A 489 -25.46 23.16 25.34
CA ASN A 489 -25.81 22.20 26.37
C ASN A 489 -26.74 21.17 25.73
N ILE A 490 -26.27 19.95 25.50
CA ILE A 490 -27.04 18.89 24.85
C ILE A 490 -27.81 18.02 25.86
N SER A 491 -27.68 18.24 27.16
CA SER A 491 -28.42 17.50 28.19
C SER A 491 -29.84 18.03 28.39
N THR A 492 -30.64 17.34 29.21
CA THR A 492 -31.94 17.82 29.69
C THR A 492 -31.84 18.63 30.99
N ARG A 493 -30.64 18.83 31.55
CA ARG A 493 -30.38 19.58 32.80
C ARG A 493 -29.72 20.94 32.51
N SER A 494 -29.84 21.86 33.46
CA SER A 494 -29.17 23.16 33.39
C SER A 494 -27.73 23.09 33.91
N TYR A 495 -26.82 23.88 33.32
CA TYR A 495 -25.41 24.00 33.70
C TYR A 495 -25.04 25.48 33.97
N GLY A 496 -23.94 25.75 34.69
CA GLY A 496 -23.54 27.12 35.10
C GLY A 496 -23.36 27.26 36.63
N THR A 497 -23.60 28.45 37.18
CA THR A 497 -23.41 28.74 38.63
C THR A 497 -24.72 28.92 39.41
N CYS A 498 -25.86 28.41 38.92
CA CYS A 498 -27.11 28.41 39.69
C CYS A 498 -27.13 27.28 40.74
N SER A 499 -27.98 27.42 41.78
CA SER A 499 -28.09 26.43 42.87
C SER A 499 -28.46 25.02 42.38
N ASP A 500 -29.16 24.94 41.25
CA ASP A 500 -29.69 23.70 40.70
C ASP A 500 -28.84 23.18 39.53
N SER A 501 -27.69 23.82 39.28
CA SER A 501 -26.78 23.48 38.20
C SER A 501 -26.14 22.11 38.40
N ALA A 502 -26.04 21.34 37.31
CA ALA A 502 -25.28 20.09 37.28
C ALA A 502 -23.74 20.29 37.25
N GLY A 503 -23.25 21.52 37.13
CA GLY A 503 -21.81 21.82 37.18
C GLY A 503 -21.43 23.16 36.57
N SER A 504 -20.29 23.70 37.03
CA SER A 504 -19.73 24.94 36.47
C SER A 504 -19.05 24.70 35.12
N ILE A 505 -19.17 25.70 34.24
CA ILE A 505 -18.53 25.74 32.92
C ILE A 505 -17.52 26.88 32.91
N GLU A 506 -16.31 26.60 32.44
CA GLU A 506 -15.24 27.58 32.29
C GLU A 506 -14.54 27.41 30.93
N PHE A 507 -14.17 28.53 30.32
CA PHE A 507 -13.36 28.58 29.11
C PHE A 507 -12.05 29.30 29.41
N ILE A 508 -10.94 28.69 29.00
CA ILE A 508 -9.60 29.29 29.13
C ILE A 508 -9.05 29.53 27.73
N PHE A 509 -8.94 30.80 27.34
CA PHE A 509 -8.27 31.23 26.12
C PHE A 509 -6.78 31.44 26.39
N SER A 510 -5.95 30.59 25.78
CA SER A 510 -4.49 30.68 25.82
C SER A 510 -3.97 31.03 24.44
N ALA A 511 -3.01 31.95 24.34
CA ALA A 511 -2.46 32.35 23.06
C ALA A 511 -0.95 32.54 23.10
N HIS A 512 -0.33 32.58 21.93
CA HIS A 512 1.07 32.97 21.80
C HIS A 512 1.32 34.35 22.44
N SER A 513 2.52 34.60 22.96
CA SER A 513 2.83 35.85 23.70
C SER A 513 2.68 37.14 22.89
N LEU A 514 2.60 37.04 21.56
CA LEU A 514 2.33 38.17 20.66
C LEU A 514 0.83 38.42 20.43
N ILE A 515 -0.03 37.52 20.88
CA ILE A 515 -1.48 37.71 20.94
C ILE A 515 -1.81 38.21 22.34
N LYS A 516 -2.08 39.50 22.46
CA LYS A 516 -2.46 40.15 23.70
C LYS A 516 -3.97 40.12 23.85
N ILE A 517 -4.45 39.36 24.83
CA ILE A 517 -5.85 39.41 25.24
C ILE A 517 -6.12 40.80 25.81
N VAL A 518 -7.16 41.48 25.30
CA VAL A 518 -7.53 42.83 25.71
C VAL A 518 -8.39 42.72 26.97
N PRO A 519 -8.28 43.60 27.98
CA PRO A 519 -9.17 43.56 29.13
C PRO A 519 -10.64 43.66 28.71
N ALA A 520 -11.48 42.83 29.34
CA ALA A 520 -12.92 42.82 29.16
C ALA A 520 -13.55 44.24 29.21
N THR A 521 -14.36 44.57 28.21
CA THR A 521 -15.26 45.73 28.24
C THR A 521 -16.51 45.40 29.05
N GLU A 522 -17.37 46.37 29.39
CA GLU A 522 -18.63 46.12 30.11
C GLU A 522 -19.55 45.09 29.40
N GLU A 523 -19.31 44.84 28.12
CA GLU A 523 -20.06 43.92 27.27
C GLU A 523 -19.57 42.45 27.38
N TYR A 524 -18.34 42.21 27.85
CA TYR A 524 -17.72 40.88 27.88
C TYR A 524 -17.14 40.58 29.28
N LEU A 525 -17.48 39.43 29.88
CA LEU A 525 -17.09 39.11 31.26
C LEU A 525 -16.02 38.00 31.33
N TYR A 526 -14.75 38.30 31.05
CA TYR A 526 -13.61 37.42 31.33
C TYR A 526 -12.53 38.11 32.17
N GLN A 527 -11.75 37.31 32.89
CA GLN A 527 -10.61 37.77 33.69
C GLN A 527 -9.31 37.38 33.00
N ILE A 528 -8.35 38.32 32.90
CA ILE A 528 -7.03 38.02 32.38
C ILE A 528 -6.12 37.63 33.54
N THR A 529 -5.53 36.45 33.47
CA THR A 529 -4.59 35.95 34.47
C THR A 529 -3.19 36.56 34.30
N PRO A 530 -2.30 36.47 35.32
CA PRO A 530 -0.95 37.03 35.24
C PRO A 530 -0.07 36.45 34.12
N ASP A 531 -0.37 35.24 33.64
CA ASP A 531 0.27 34.59 32.51
C ASP A 531 -0.35 34.96 31.16
N GLY A 532 -1.35 35.85 31.15
CA GLY A 532 -1.97 36.40 29.95
C GLY A 532 -3.04 35.50 29.32
N GLN A 533 -3.65 34.60 30.10
CA GLN A 533 -4.79 33.78 29.64
C GLN A 533 -6.11 34.48 29.96
N GLY A 534 -7.12 34.28 29.12
CA GLY A 534 -8.47 34.80 29.31
C GLY A 534 -9.37 33.73 29.91
N HIS A 535 -9.81 33.92 31.15
CA HIS A 535 -10.71 33.01 31.86
C HIS A 535 -12.14 33.54 31.82
N TYR A 536 -13.03 32.80 31.18
CA TYR A 536 -14.45 33.07 31.16
C TYR A 536 -15.19 31.99 31.96
N LYS A 537 -15.73 32.36 33.13
CA LYS A 537 -16.57 31.47 33.93
C LYS A 537 -18.04 31.84 33.72
N ILE A 538 -18.87 30.88 33.34
CA ILE A 538 -20.30 31.13 33.11
C ILE A 538 -20.99 31.35 34.46
N ASN A 539 -21.33 32.60 34.75
CA ASN A 539 -22.01 33.00 36.00
C ASN A 539 -23.55 32.94 35.93
N GLU A 540 -24.09 32.53 34.79
CA GLU A 540 -25.53 32.45 34.53
C GLU A 540 -25.96 31.03 34.21
N GLU A 541 -27.25 30.73 34.40
CA GLU A 541 -27.81 29.43 34.06
C GLU A 541 -27.85 29.22 32.54
N MET A 542 -27.32 28.09 32.08
CA MET A 542 -27.45 27.59 30.72
C MET A 542 -28.56 26.54 30.68
N SER A 543 -29.72 26.93 30.16
CA SER A 543 -30.90 26.07 30.06
C SER A 543 -30.64 24.79 29.24
N PRO A 544 -31.42 23.72 29.45
CA PRO A 544 -31.33 22.49 28.67
C PRO A 544 -31.48 22.76 27.17
N LYS A 545 -30.73 22.02 26.34
CA LYS A 545 -30.78 22.11 24.86
C LYS A 545 -30.52 23.52 24.29
N SER A 546 -29.97 24.44 25.10
CA SER A 546 -29.68 25.82 24.67
C SER A 546 -28.28 25.96 24.09
N THR A 547 -28.09 26.99 23.25
CA THR A 547 -26.78 27.38 22.73
C THR A 547 -26.46 28.78 23.21
N LYS A 548 -25.24 28.97 23.69
CA LYS A 548 -24.71 30.28 24.10
C LYS A 548 -23.44 30.58 23.32
N HIS A 549 -23.02 31.83 23.40
CA HIS A 549 -21.80 32.31 22.79
C HIS A 549 -21.02 33.16 23.80
N ILE A 550 -19.69 33.10 23.72
CA ILE A 550 -18.79 33.97 24.46
C ILE A 550 -17.79 34.62 23.53
N TYR A 551 -17.21 35.74 23.96
CA TYR A 551 -16.30 36.55 23.19
C TYR A 551 -14.98 36.75 23.93
N PHE A 552 -13.86 36.58 23.23
CA PHE A 552 -12.54 37.03 23.68
C PHE A 552 -12.03 38.10 22.73
N GLU A 553 -11.84 39.32 23.21
CA GLU A 553 -11.18 40.38 22.44
C GLU A 553 -9.67 40.24 22.59
N PHE A 554 -8.95 40.33 21.49
CA PHE A 554 -7.50 40.24 21.49
C PHE A 554 -6.90 41.17 20.43
N SER A 555 -5.61 41.41 20.57
CA SER A 555 -4.83 42.25 19.66
C SER A 555 -3.47 41.63 19.38
N LEU A 556 -2.90 41.89 18.21
CA LEU A 556 -1.51 41.53 17.95
C LEU A 556 -0.56 42.61 18.47
N ASP A 557 0.49 42.19 19.17
CA ASP A 557 1.57 43.08 19.59
C ASP A 557 2.24 43.75 18.38
N ALA A 558 2.72 44.98 18.55
CA ALA A 558 3.56 45.66 17.57
C ALA A 558 4.78 44.81 17.14
N ASP A 559 5.34 44.02 18.06
CA ASP A 559 6.45 43.11 17.80
C ASP A 559 6.10 41.97 16.84
N ALA A 560 4.80 41.71 16.60
CA ALA A 560 4.36 40.80 15.53
C ALA A 560 4.81 41.27 14.15
N SER A 561 5.13 42.57 13.97
CA SER A 561 5.75 43.09 12.75
C SER A 561 7.10 42.45 12.44
N TYR A 562 7.80 41.93 13.44
CA TYR A 562 9.00 41.15 13.21
C TYR A 562 8.70 39.73 12.77
N GLN A 563 7.47 39.21 12.95
CA GLN A 563 7.05 37.82 12.69
C GLN A 563 6.08 37.69 11.50
N LEU A 564 6.11 38.59 10.53
CA LEU A 564 5.25 38.50 9.34
C LEU A 564 5.35 37.14 8.64
N TYR A 565 4.19 36.64 8.20
CA TYR A 565 3.92 35.32 7.61
C TYR A 565 4.18 34.12 8.54
N GLU A 566 4.49 34.36 9.81
CA GLU A 566 4.49 33.32 10.84
C GLU A 566 3.07 33.02 11.32
N SER A 567 2.84 31.78 11.76
CA SER A 567 1.57 31.32 12.31
C SER A 567 1.66 31.27 13.83
N LEU A 568 0.89 32.10 14.51
CA LEU A 568 0.80 32.12 15.96
C LEU A 568 -0.30 31.17 16.44
N PHE A 569 0.06 30.24 17.33
CA PHE A 569 -0.89 29.30 17.89
C PHE A 569 -1.72 29.91 19.01
N TRP A 570 -2.96 29.43 19.13
CA TRP A 570 -3.84 29.69 20.25
C TRP A 570 -4.64 28.44 20.59
N SER A 571 -5.16 28.37 21.82
CA SER A 571 -6.09 27.34 22.25
C SER A 571 -7.24 27.88 23.10
N ILE A 572 -8.39 27.23 23.00
CA ILE A 572 -9.54 27.39 23.89
C ILE A 572 -9.76 26.05 24.57
N ASP A 573 -9.62 26.05 25.88
CA ASP A 573 -9.79 24.89 26.74
C ASP A 573 -11.18 25.01 27.39
N LEU A 574 -12.06 24.03 27.20
CA LEU A 574 -13.38 23.95 27.81
C LEU A 574 -13.31 23.02 29.04
N LEU A 575 -13.59 23.59 30.21
CA LEU A 575 -13.61 22.89 31.47
C LEU A 575 -15.05 22.72 31.95
N LEU A 576 -15.40 21.50 32.35
CA LEU A 576 -16.65 21.15 32.99
C LEU A 576 -16.33 20.57 34.37
N ARG A 577 -16.87 21.17 35.45
CA ARG A 577 -16.56 20.78 36.85
C ARG A 577 -15.05 20.71 37.10
N ASP A 578 -14.33 21.75 36.66
CA ASP A 578 -12.87 21.89 36.74
C ASP A 578 -12.06 20.81 35.97
N THR A 579 -12.74 19.99 35.15
CA THR A 579 -12.11 18.97 34.31
C THR A 579 -12.05 19.44 32.86
N LEU A 580 -10.86 19.40 32.24
CA LEU A 580 -10.70 19.70 30.82
C LEU A 580 -11.38 18.63 29.97
N ILE A 581 -12.43 18.99 29.24
CA ILE A 581 -13.22 18.06 28.43
C ILE A 581 -12.96 18.22 26.93
N GLU A 582 -12.74 19.45 26.46
CA GLU A 582 -12.45 19.74 25.04
C GLU A 582 -11.35 20.79 24.94
N LYS A 583 -10.46 20.64 23.95
CA LYS A 583 -9.41 21.61 23.64
C LYS A 583 -9.43 21.92 22.16
N HIS A 584 -9.71 23.17 21.81
CA HIS A 584 -9.62 23.66 20.44
C HIS A 584 -8.33 24.43 20.25
N THR A 585 -7.61 24.15 19.18
CA THR A 585 -6.36 24.80 18.82
C THR A 585 -6.41 25.24 17.37
N ASN A 586 -5.99 26.46 17.09
CA ASN A 586 -5.78 26.88 15.70
C ASN A 586 -4.59 27.85 15.65
N LYS A 587 -4.43 28.48 14.49
CA LYS A 587 -3.37 29.45 14.25
C LYS A 587 -3.91 30.71 13.61
N ILE A 588 -3.28 31.83 13.93
CA ILE A 588 -3.48 33.12 13.27
C ILE A 588 -2.20 33.43 12.51
N ARG A 589 -2.31 33.69 11.22
CA ARG A 589 -1.17 34.12 10.42
C ARG A 589 -0.98 35.62 10.55
N ILE A 590 0.25 36.05 10.82
CA ILE A 590 0.57 37.47 10.89
C ILE A 590 0.75 37.98 9.45
N ILE A 591 -0.04 38.95 9.02
CA ILE A 591 0.01 39.49 7.66
C ILE A 591 0.17 41.00 7.74
N PRO A 592 1.15 41.60 7.05
CA PRO A 592 1.30 43.06 7.09
C PRO A 592 0.06 43.76 6.53
N GLU A 593 -0.24 44.93 7.09
CA GLU A 593 -1.29 45.80 6.56
C GLU A 593 -0.78 46.50 5.28
N PHE A 594 -1.56 46.41 4.20
CA PHE A 594 -1.33 47.17 2.99
C PHE A 594 -1.70 48.64 3.19
N ASN A 595 -0.78 49.55 2.85
CA ASN A 595 -0.99 50.99 2.97
C ASN A 595 -1.24 51.61 1.57
N PRO A 596 -2.50 51.96 1.24
CA PRO A 596 -2.84 52.52 -0.08
C PRO A 596 -2.24 53.91 -0.34
N ASN A 597 -1.75 54.59 0.70
CA ASN A 597 -1.19 55.95 0.58
C ASN A 597 0.31 55.97 0.25
N VAL A 598 0.97 54.81 0.22
CA VAL A 598 2.40 54.70 -0.04
C VAL A 598 2.60 54.17 -1.45
N HIS A 599 3.31 54.92 -2.29
CA HIS A 599 3.77 54.41 -3.58
C HIS A 599 5.04 53.55 -3.37
N THR A 600 5.08 52.38 -3.97
CA THR A 600 6.22 51.45 -3.93
C THR A 600 6.62 50.99 -5.32
N ASP A 601 7.84 50.49 -5.46
CA ASP A 601 8.28 49.94 -6.74
C ASP A 601 7.65 48.58 -7.02
N VAL A 602 7.43 47.78 -5.97
CA VAL A 602 6.97 46.39 -6.06
C VAL A 602 5.77 46.14 -5.15
N LEU A 603 4.73 45.48 -5.67
CA LEU A 603 3.64 44.90 -4.91
C LEU A 603 3.77 43.39 -4.95
N LEU A 604 4.11 42.76 -3.83
CA LEU A 604 4.19 41.30 -3.72
C LEU A 604 2.83 40.75 -3.32
N VAL A 605 2.20 40.04 -4.25
CA VAL A 605 0.93 39.35 -4.05
C VAL A 605 1.22 37.95 -3.48
N THR A 606 0.72 37.71 -2.26
CA THR A 606 1.01 36.53 -1.43
C THR A 606 -0.26 35.72 -1.14
N TYR A 607 -0.11 34.47 -0.71
CA TYR A 607 -1.21 33.49 -0.57
C TYR A 607 -1.04 32.60 0.68
N SER A 608 -2.00 31.71 0.99
CA SER A 608 -2.03 30.88 2.24
C SER A 608 -0.76 30.11 2.57
N GLN A 609 0.05 29.70 1.59
CA GLN A 609 1.23 28.89 1.86
C GLN A 609 2.52 29.69 1.92
N MET A 610 2.47 31.00 1.62
CA MET A 610 3.59 31.90 1.83
C MET A 610 4.04 31.80 3.29
N ASP A 611 5.27 31.35 3.50
CA ASP A 611 5.85 31.29 4.83
C ASP A 611 6.82 32.46 5.08
N ARG A 612 7.27 32.54 6.32
CA ARG A 612 8.19 33.58 6.77
C ARG A 612 9.55 33.51 6.06
N VAL A 613 10.06 32.32 5.79
CA VAL A 613 11.39 32.15 5.18
C VAL A 613 11.35 32.66 3.75
N GLU A 614 10.32 32.26 2.99
CA GLU A 614 10.07 32.74 1.65
C GLU A 614 9.87 34.25 1.63
N TYR A 615 9.05 34.79 2.54
CA TYR A 615 8.84 36.24 2.69
C TYR A 615 10.15 37.00 2.91
N LEU A 616 10.98 36.55 3.84
CA LEU A 616 12.26 37.20 4.15
C LEU A 616 13.23 37.12 2.96
N ALA A 617 13.16 36.06 2.15
CA ALA A 617 13.95 35.95 0.93
C ALA A 617 13.57 37.03 -0.10
N TYR A 618 12.27 37.21 -0.36
CA TYR A 618 11.80 38.28 -1.26
C TYR A 618 12.09 39.67 -0.71
N GLN A 619 11.88 39.90 0.59
CA GLN A 619 12.27 41.17 1.22
C GLN A 619 13.76 41.47 1.04
N LYS A 620 14.62 40.46 1.25
CA LYS A 620 16.05 40.63 1.08
C LYS A 620 16.41 40.91 -0.38
N LEU A 621 15.73 40.26 -1.30
CA LEU A 621 15.89 40.46 -2.74
C LEU A 621 15.55 41.90 -3.13
N PHE A 622 14.39 42.41 -2.71
CA PHE A 622 13.98 43.79 -2.96
C PHE A 622 14.97 44.79 -2.34
N GLN A 623 15.45 44.51 -1.12
CA GLN A 623 16.48 45.32 -0.47
C GLN A 623 17.79 45.38 -1.26
N LEU A 624 18.28 44.24 -1.78
CA LEU A 624 19.51 44.16 -2.57
C LEU A 624 19.43 45.00 -3.85
N PHE A 625 18.25 45.05 -4.47
CA PHE A 625 18.00 45.85 -5.66
C PHE A 625 17.49 47.27 -5.38
N LYS A 626 17.38 47.64 -4.10
CA LYS A 626 16.87 48.94 -3.62
C LYS A 626 15.44 49.23 -4.10
N TYR A 627 14.61 48.20 -4.23
CA TYR A 627 13.19 48.36 -4.47
C TYR A 627 12.45 48.57 -3.15
N SER A 628 11.58 49.57 -3.12
CA SER A 628 10.53 49.68 -2.11
C SER A 628 9.42 48.69 -2.43
N SER A 629 8.90 48.00 -1.42
CA SER A 629 7.88 46.96 -1.63
C SER A 629 6.75 47.02 -0.62
N GLN A 630 5.52 46.78 -1.07
CA GLN A 630 4.35 46.47 -0.24
C GLN A 630 3.83 45.06 -0.53
N MET A 631 3.12 44.50 0.43
CA MET A 631 2.56 43.16 0.32
C MET A 631 1.04 43.24 0.16
N TRP A 632 0.49 42.39 -0.69
CA TRP A 632 -0.94 42.19 -0.86
C TRP A 632 -1.27 40.72 -0.62
N ASP A 633 -1.95 40.42 0.48
CA ASP A 633 -2.35 39.05 0.75
C ASP A 633 -3.76 38.77 0.24
N ILE A 634 -3.88 37.78 -0.65
CA ILE A 634 -5.12 37.52 -1.36
C ILE A 634 -6.22 36.93 -0.46
N GLU A 635 -5.86 36.29 0.65
CA GLU A 635 -6.83 35.74 1.60
C GLU A 635 -7.32 36.83 2.55
N ARG A 636 -6.41 37.73 2.94
CA ARG A 636 -6.75 38.88 3.76
C ARG A 636 -7.67 39.87 3.06
N TYR A 637 -7.42 40.14 1.79
CA TYR A 637 -8.12 41.18 1.03
C TYR A 637 -9.13 40.64 0.01
N GLU A 638 -9.59 39.40 0.20
CA GLU A 638 -10.63 38.75 -0.62
C GLU A 638 -10.35 38.88 -2.14
N ALA A 639 -9.18 38.40 -2.57
CA ALA A 639 -8.59 38.58 -3.91
C ALA A 639 -8.06 40.01 -4.16
N PHE A 640 -8.39 40.64 -5.29
CA PHE A 640 -7.90 41.99 -5.66
C PHE A 640 -8.91 43.10 -5.44
N HIS A 641 -10.08 42.76 -4.89
CA HIS A 641 -11.19 43.67 -4.74
C HIS A 641 -11.54 43.81 -3.26
N HIS A 642 -10.93 44.79 -2.60
CA HIS A 642 -11.36 45.20 -1.28
C HIS A 642 -12.19 46.48 -1.41
N PRO A 643 -13.41 46.55 -0.85
CA PRO A 643 -14.32 47.69 -1.05
C PRO A 643 -13.75 49.01 -0.53
N GLU A 644 -12.85 48.95 0.46
CA GLU A 644 -12.31 50.14 1.15
C GLU A 644 -10.83 50.44 0.82
N ILE A 645 -10.11 49.51 0.18
CA ILE A 645 -8.66 49.61 -0.01
C ILE A 645 -8.32 49.36 -1.47
N GLN A 646 -7.71 50.35 -2.13
CA GLN A 646 -7.34 50.29 -3.54
C GLN A 646 -5.82 50.33 -3.70
N TRP A 647 -5.27 49.31 -4.35
CA TRP A 647 -3.84 49.22 -4.68
C TRP A 647 -3.49 49.83 -6.04
N LEU A 648 -4.47 50.22 -6.85
CA LEU A 648 -4.24 50.79 -8.18
C LEU A 648 -3.34 52.03 -8.10
N ASN A 649 -2.33 52.09 -8.96
CA ASN A 649 -1.36 53.18 -9.09
C ASN A 649 -0.42 53.37 -7.88
N THR A 650 -0.47 52.47 -6.90
CA THR A 650 0.46 52.47 -5.77
C THR A 650 1.75 51.72 -6.05
N THR A 651 1.85 51.02 -7.19
CA THR A 651 3.02 50.23 -7.55
C THR A 651 3.41 50.39 -9.03
N ASN A 652 4.65 50.05 -9.37
CA ASN A 652 5.08 49.92 -10.76
C ASN A 652 5.17 48.45 -11.19
N LEU A 653 5.56 47.54 -10.29
CA LEU A 653 5.72 46.13 -10.58
C LEU A 653 4.83 45.30 -9.64
N ILE A 654 4.05 44.36 -10.18
CA ILE A 654 3.30 43.39 -9.39
C ILE A 654 3.99 42.02 -9.48
N ILE A 655 4.31 41.40 -8.36
CA ILE A 655 4.88 40.06 -8.32
C ILE A 655 3.86 39.13 -7.69
N PHE A 656 3.39 38.13 -8.44
CA PHE A 656 2.47 37.11 -7.97
C PHE A 656 3.25 35.88 -7.56
N ILE A 657 3.19 35.50 -6.29
CA ILE A 657 3.60 34.18 -5.84
C ILE A 657 2.32 33.34 -5.73
N TYR A 658 2.19 32.25 -6.47
CA TYR A 658 0.94 31.48 -6.50
C TYR A 658 1.11 29.97 -6.36
N SER A 659 0.14 29.37 -5.67
CA SER A 659 -0.08 27.90 -5.61
C SER A 659 -1.27 27.43 -6.44
N ASN A 660 -2.23 28.31 -6.76
CA ASN A 660 -3.41 27.97 -7.55
C ASN A 660 -3.47 28.82 -8.84
N PRO A 661 -3.22 28.22 -10.01
CA PRO A 661 -3.24 28.93 -11.30
C PRO A 661 -4.59 29.57 -11.61
N LYS A 662 -5.70 28.94 -11.24
CA LYS A 662 -7.05 29.42 -11.58
C LYS A 662 -7.40 30.71 -10.84
N SER A 663 -7.10 30.79 -9.54
CA SER A 663 -7.33 32.01 -8.76
C SER A 663 -6.45 33.15 -9.27
N THR A 664 -5.19 32.85 -9.57
CA THR A 664 -4.23 33.83 -10.12
C THR A 664 -4.68 34.34 -11.48
N LEU A 665 -5.18 33.45 -12.34
CA LEU A 665 -5.68 33.83 -13.64
C LEU A 665 -6.92 34.74 -13.51
N ASN A 666 -7.87 34.39 -12.64
CA ASN A 666 -9.03 35.25 -12.36
C ASN A 666 -8.61 36.63 -11.84
N MET A 667 -7.52 36.68 -11.05
CA MET A 667 -6.95 37.91 -10.53
C MET A 667 -6.32 38.79 -11.62
N ILE A 668 -5.53 38.19 -12.52
CA ILE A 668 -4.96 38.88 -13.69
C ILE A 668 -6.08 39.31 -14.65
N GLN A 669 -7.18 38.56 -14.73
CA GLN A 669 -8.36 38.90 -15.50
C GLN A 669 -9.25 39.97 -14.85
N SER A 670 -8.95 40.38 -13.62
CA SER A 670 -9.76 41.38 -12.93
C SER A 670 -9.68 42.74 -13.62
N GLN A 671 -10.81 43.45 -13.65
CA GLN A 671 -10.87 44.80 -14.22
C GLN A 671 -9.88 45.76 -13.54
N LEU A 672 -9.64 45.58 -12.24
CA LEU A 672 -8.67 46.36 -11.47
C LEU A 672 -7.24 46.12 -11.98
N PHE A 673 -6.85 44.86 -12.21
CA PHE A 673 -5.54 44.56 -12.78
C PHE A 673 -5.35 45.21 -14.16
N LEU A 674 -6.33 45.08 -15.04
CA LEU A 674 -6.28 45.71 -16.38
C LEU A 674 -6.23 47.23 -16.28
N GLN A 675 -7.01 47.83 -15.38
CA GLN A 675 -6.96 49.27 -15.12
C GLN A 675 -5.57 49.71 -14.69
N HIS A 676 -4.90 48.96 -13.80
CA HIS A 676 -3.54 49.27 -13.37
C HIS A 676 -2.53 49.24 -14.51
N MET A 677 -2.58 48.17 -15.32
CA MET A 677 -1.70 48.02 -16.48
C MET A 677 -1.91 49.15 -17.52
N ASN A 678 -3.13 49.69 -17.58
CA ASN A 678 -3.48 50.79 -18.48
C ASN A 678 -3.11 52.17 -17.93
N SER A 679 -3.19 52.37 -16.61
CA SER A 679 -3.04 53.68 -15.98
C SER A 679 -1.59 54.07 -15.68
N SER A 680 -0.66 53.11 -15.54
CA SER A 680 0.76 53.40 -15.30
C SER A 680 1.62 53.11 -16.52
N GLU A 681 2.47 54.07 -16.89
CA GLU A 681 3.44 53.89 -17.98
C GLU A 681 4.51 52.84 -17.66
N ASN A 682 4.78 52.63 -16.38
CA ASN A 682 5.80 51.70 -15.88
C ASN A 682 5.20 50.42 -15.30
N ALA A 683 3.89 50.17 -15.49
CA ALA A 683 3.25 48.97 -15.01
C ALA A 683 3.86 47.70 -15.65
N GLY A 684 4.30 46.79 -14.79
CA GLY A 684 4.74 45.45 -15.17
C GLY A 684 4.23 44.42 -14.16
N PHE A 685 4.28 43.14 -14.54
CA PHE A 685 4.05 42.07 -13.58
C PHE A 685 4.91 40.83 -13.85
N ILE A 686 5.14 40.07 -12.78
CA ILE A 686 5.85 38.79 -12.77
C ILE A 686 4.95 37.78 -12.08
N CYS A 687 4.75 36.61 -12.69
CA CYS A 687 4.09 35.49 -12.04
C CYS A 687 5.09 34.38 -11.74
N ILE A 688 5.07 33.92 -10.49
CA ILE A 688 5.97 32.94 -9.88
C ILE A 688 5.10 31.85 -9.27
N GLY A 689 5.21 30.62 -9.78
CA GLY A 689 4.49 29.49 -9.18
C GLY A 689 4.66 28.20 -9.96
N THR A 690 4.19 27.11 -9.36
CA THR A 690 4.04 25.83 -10.06
C THR A 690 2.72 25.84 -10.82
N CYS A 691 2.75 25.64 -12.13
CA CYS A 691 1.55 25.32 -12.90
C CYS A 691 1.69 23.95 -13.55
N LEU A 692 0.57 23.25 -13.74
CA LEU A 692 0.51 22.20 -14.75
C LEU A 692 0.51 22.89 -16.13
N SER A 693 1.17 22.28 -17.12
CA SER A 693 1.23 22.78 -18.50
C SER A 693 -0.15 23.17 -19.04
N ASP A 694 -1.13 22.36 -18.69
CA ASP A 694 -2.49 22.39 -19.20
C ASP A 694 -3.31 23.55 -18.61
N GLU A 695 -2.93 24.09 -17.45
CA GLU A 695 -3.72 25.09 -16.72
C GLU A 695 -3.48 26.52 -17.22
N PHE A 696 -2.32 26.79 -17.84
CA PHE A 696 -1.99 28.10 -18.43
C PHE A 696 -2.15 28.15 -19.95
N ASP A 697 -2.41 27.02 -20.63
CA ASP A 697 -2.65 26.93 -22.08
C ASP A 697 -3.94 27.64 -22.56
N PHE A 698 -4.71 28.21 -21.63
CA PHE A 698 -6.02 28.78 -21.88
C PHE A 698 -6.08 30.31 -21.95
N ALA A 699 -5.03 31.04 -21.61
CA ALA A 699 -5.08 32.50 -21.53
C ALA A 699 -4.32 33.18 -22.68
N LEU A 700 -4.97 33.36 -23.83
CA LEU A 700 -4.48 34.26 -24.88
C LEU A 700 -4.85 35.70 -24.48
N PHE A 701 -3.83 36.49 -24.15
CA PHE A 701 -4.00 37.91 -23.85
C PHE A 701 -3.76 38.74 -25.11
N ASP A 702 -4.79 39.41 -25.61
CA ASP A 702 -4.67 40.37 -26.70
C ASP A 702 -4.08 41.66 -26.15
N TYR A 703 -2.81 41.89 -26.45
CA TYR A 703 -2.07 43.03 -25.92
C TYR A 703 -2.52 44.38 -26.51
N ASN A 704 -3.05 44.37 -27.74
CA ASN A 704 -3.51 45.60 -28.40
C ASN A 704 -4.89 46.03 -27.88
N ASN A 705 -5.74 45.05 -27.57
CA ASN A 705 -7.10 45.30 -27.08
C ASN A 705 -7.22 45.14 -25.56
N LEU A 706 -6.13 44.76 -24.88
CA LEU A 706 -6.02 44.61 -23.42
C LEU A 706 -7.11 43.72 -22.82
N GLN A 707 -7.45 42.65 -23.54
CA GLN A 707 -8.51 41.71 -23.18
C GLN A 707 -8.04 40.27 -23.34
N PHE A 708 -8.54 39.38 -22.48
CA PHE A 708 -8.37 37.95 -22.68
C PHE A 708 -9.34 37.48 -23.76
N ILE A 709 -8.83 36.77 -24.76
CA ILE A 709 -9.62 36.28 -25.88
C ILE A 709 -10.53 35.14 -25.37
N ASP A 710 -11.85 35.31 -25.47
CA ASP A 710 -12.82 34.26 -25.13
C ASP A 710 -12.60 33.02 -26.01
N ASN A 711 -12.87 31.83 -25.47
CA ASN A 711 -12.80 30.55 -26.17
C ASN A 711 -13.61 30.54 -27.48
N LYS A 712 -14.66 31.37 -27.62
CA LYS A 712 -15.42 31.55 -28.86
C LYS A 712 -14.71 32.40 -29.91
N GLU A 713 -13.90 33.37 -29.50
CA GLU A 713 -13.06 34.15 -30.42
C GLU A 713 -11.78 33.41 -30.80
N LYS A 714 -11.33 32.49 -29.94
CA LYS A 714 -10.27 31.52 -30.24
C LYS A 714 -10.58 30.71 -31.49
N THR A 715 -11.82 30.23 -31.63
CA THR A 715 -12.29 29.49 -32.82
C THR A 715 -12.39 30.34 -34.09
N LYS A 716 -12.60 31.66 -33.97
CA LYS A 716 -12.55 32.59 -35.11
C LYS A 716 -11.13 32.91 -35.54
N CYS A 717 -10.20 33.01 -34.59
CA CYS A 717 -8.77 33.11 -34.87
C CYS A 717 -8.23 31.80 -35.49
N GLU A 718 -8.75 30.64 -35.08
CA GLU A 718 -8.48 29.33 -35.70
C GLU A 718 -8.97 29.24 -37.16
N ALA A 719 -10.00 30.00 -37.54
CA ALA A 719 -10.59 29.97 -38.88
C ALA A 719 -9.96 30.97 -39.89
N SER A 720 -9.03 31.82 -39.46
CA SER A 720 -8.45 32.89 -40.31
C SER A 720 -6.91 32.86 -40.29
N ASN A 721 -6.29 32.04 -41.15
CA ASN A 721 -4.86 32.07 -41.55
C ASN A 721 -3.82 32.56 -40.52
N TYR A 722 -3.83 32.03 -39.30
CA TYR A 722 -2.70 32.13 -38.36
C TYR A 722 -2.00 30.77 -38.26
N VAL A 723 -0.66 30.80 -38.21
CA VAL A 723 0.19 29.60 -38.21
C VAL A 723 -0.05 28.74 -36.97
N TRP A 724 -0.32 27.47 -37.21
CA TRP A 724 -0.59 26.46 -36.18
C TRP A 724 0.60 25.50 -36.05
N SER A 725 1.00 25.19 -34.82
CA SER A 725 1.72 23.94 -34.52
C SER A 725 1.28 23.38 -33.16
N GLY A 726 0.41 22.37 -33.18
CA GLY A 726 0.03 21.58 -32.01
C GLY A 726 -0.92 20.43 -32.37
N PHE A 727 -0.39 19.28 -32.80
CA PHE A 727 -1.20 18.14 -33.25
C PHE A 727 -1.89 17.41 -32.08
N GLY A 728 -3.22 17.50 -32.02
CA GLY A 728 -4.07 16.47 -31.42
C GLY A 728 -4.68 15.59 -32.52
N PHE A 729 -4.74 14.27 -32.27
CA PHE A 729 -5.40 13.19 -33.04
C PHE A 729 -4.52 12.26 -33.90
N ARG A 730 -4.94 10.99 -33.89
CA ARG A 730 -4.26 9.76 -34.38
C ARG A 730 -3.72 9.87 -35.81
N HIS A 731 -2.51 9.34 -36.02
CA HIS A 731 -1.65 9.45 -37.20
C HIS A 731 -2.33 9.30 -38.59
N PRO A 732 -2.19 10.28 -39.51
CA PRO A 732 -2.42 10.06 -40.94
C PRO A 732 -1.17 9.45 -41.61
N THR A 733 -1.38 8.64 -42.65
CA THR A 733 -0.28 7.99 -43.39
C THR A 733 0.57 9.00 -44.17
N ALA A 734 1.88 8.71 -44.32
CA ALA A 734 2.89 9.58 -44.94
C ALA A 734 2.51 10.07 -46.37
N LYS A 735 1.66 9.33 -47.08
CA LYS A 735 1.16 9.70 -48.42
C LYS A 735 0.16 10.86 -48.40
N LYS A 736 -0.62 11.02 -47.31
CA LYS A 736 -1.52 12.17 -47.10
C LYS A 736 -0.74 13.43 -46.71
N LEU A 737 0.35 13.27 -45.95
CA LEU A 737 1.24 14.36 -45.54
C LEU A 737 1.92 15.04 -46.74
N ASN A 738 2.39 14.27 -47.73
CA ASN A 738 3.02 14.85 -48.92
C ASN A 738 2.05 15.59 -49.87
N VAL A 739 0.78 15.15 -49.94
CA VAL A 739 -0.23 15.85 -50.76
C VAL A 739 -0.67 17.16 -50.09
N MET A 740 -0.76 17.19 -48.77
CA MET A 740 -1.06 18.42 -48.00
C MET A 740 0.10 19.42 -48.01
N ALA A 741 1.35 18.94 -47.90
CA ALA A 741 2.54 19.81 -47.94
C ALA A 741 2.71 20.53 -49.28
N ASN A 742 2.38 19.87 -50.40
CA ASN A 742 2.45 20.49 -51.73
C ASN A 742 1.31 21.49 -51.97
N LYS A 743 0.13 21.27 -51.37
CA LYS A 743 -0.99 22.21 -51.45
C LYS A 743 -0.69 23.51 -50.66
N LEU A 744 -0.11 23.37 -49.46
CA LEU A 744 0.29 24.51 -48.61
C LEU A 744 1.42 25.35 -49.23
N ARG A 745 2.37 24.72 -49.94
CA ARG A 745 3.46 25.43 -50.62
C ARG A 745 2.97 26.35 -51.75
N THR A 746 1.83 26.04 -52.38
CA THR A 746 1.33 26.79 -53.55
C THR A 746 0.48 28.01 -53.12
N GLU A 747 -0.07 27.99 -51.91
CA GLU A 747 -0.88 29.11 -51.36
C GLU A 747 -0.03 30.12 -50.56
N TYR A 748 1.18 29.76 -50.13
CA TYR A 748 2.06 30.61 -49.32
C TYR A 748 2.78 31.74 -50.09
N GLU A 749 2.79 31.70 -51.43
CA GLU A 749 3.43 32.74 -52.25
C GLU A 749 2.54 33.97 -52.49
N LYS A 750 1.38 34.09 -51.82
CA LYS A 750 0.45 35.22 -51.97
C LYS A 750 -0.15 35.68 -50.64
N GLN A 751 0.55 36.57 -49.92
CA GLN A 751 0.01 37.78 -49.25
C GLN A 751 0.92 38.30 -48.12
N GLU A 752 1.15 39.61 -48.14
CA GLU A 752 1.69 40.42 -47.03
C GLU A 752 0.52 40.91 -46.17
N ASP A 753 0.48 40.57 -44.88
CA ASP A 753 -0.15 41.41 -43.84
C ASP A 753 0.27 40.94 -42.43
N ASN A 754 0.88 41.85 -41.67
CA ASN A 754 1.52 41.60 -40.38
C ASN A 754 0.50 41.47 -39.24
N LYS A 755 0.21 40.25 -38.81
CA LYS A 755 -0.45 39.96 -37.53
C LYS A 755 0.21 38.73 -36.89
N PHE A 756 0.72 38.87 -35.66
CA PHE A 756 1.35 37.76 -34.94
C PHE A 756 0.65 37.48 -33.62
N LEU A 757 0.24 36.22 -33.44
CA LEU A 757 -0.32 35.63 -32.22
C LEU A 757 0.66 34.52 -31.80
N TYR A 758 1.15 34.51 -30.56
CA TYR A 758 2.13 33.50 -30.12
C TYR A 758 1.56 32.57 -29.05
N GLN A 759 1.60 31.26 -29.34
CA GLN A 759 1.43 30.17 -28.37
C GLN A 759 2.59 29.20 -28.56
N VAL A 760 3.28 28.81 -27.48
CA VAL A 760 4.30 27.75 -27.50
C VAL A 760 3.98 26.73 -26.42
N VAL A 761 3.46 25.57 -26.85
CA VAL A 761 3.22 24.38 -26.03
C VAL A 761 4.25 23.31 -26.41
N TYR A 762 4.90 22.71 -25.42
CA TYR A 762 5.71 21.50 -25.59
C TYR A 762 5.06 20.41 -24.75
N ASP A 763 4.62 19.34 -25.40
CA ASP A 763 4.03 18.16 -24.76
C ASP A 763 5.05 17.02 -24.87
N ASP A 764 5.66 16.63 -23.74
CA ASP A 764 6.15 15.26 -23.58
C ASP A 764 6.24 14.83 -22.11
N THR A 765 5.89 13.55 -21.93
CA THR A 765 6.08 12.64 -20.79
C THR A 765 5.00 12.56 -19.70
N LYS A 766 4.52 11.30 -19.54
CA LYS A 766 3.49 10.80 -18.63
C LYS A 766 3.87 10.79 -17.14
N ASP A 767 4.82 11.61 -16.67
CA ASP A 767 5.21 11.58 -15.26
C ASP A 767 4.52 12.68 -14.45
N SER A 768 3.43 12.32 -13.78
CA SER A 768 2.66 13.17 -12.84
C SER A 768 3.47 13.77 -11.67
N ARG A 769 4.79 13.56 -11.59
CA ARG A 769 5.64 13.96 -10.45
C ARG A 769 6.61 15.11 -10.73
N SER A 770 6.79 15.57 -11.97
CA SER A 770 7.62 16.75 -12.27
C SER A 770 6.79 18.03 -12.29
N ARG A 771 6.82 18.81 -11.21
CA ARG A 771 6.20 20.15 -11.16
C ARG A 771 7.12 21.18 -11.82
N HIS A 772 6.76 21.67 -13.02
CA HIS A 772 7.49 22.72 -13.73
C HIS A 772 7.34 24.09 -13.00
N CYS A 773 8.36 24.94 -13.08
CA CYS A 773 8.24 26.36 -12.68
C CYS A 773 8.04 27.16 -13.96
N LEU A 774 6.95 27.91 -14.03
CA LEU A 774 6.71 28.85 -15.10
C LEU A 774 6.98 30.24 -14.53
N THR A 775 7.98 30.93 -15.07
CA THR A 775 8.13 32.38 -14.85
C THR A 775 7.70 33.08 -16.12
N VAL A 776 6.62 33.85 -16.03
CA VAL A 776 6.19 34.74 -17.11
C VAL A 776 6.37 36.18 -16.66
N VAL A 777 7.08 36.95 -17.48
CA VAL A 777 7.36 38.37 -17.24
C VAL A 777 6.76 39.16 -18.37
N TYR A 778 5.90 40.11 -18.03
CA TYR A 778 5.29 41.02 -18.98
C TYR A 778 5.67 42.45 -18.63
N GLY A 779 6.28 43.15 -19.59
CA GLY A 779 6.43 44.60 -19.58
C GLY A 779 5.90 45.20 -20.88
N LYS A 780 5.73 46.52 -20.95
CA LYS A 780 5.08 47.16 -22.11
C LYS A 780 5.70 46.89 -23.49
N LYS A 781 6.93 46.37 -23.54
CA LYS A 781 7.70 46.09 -24.76
C LYS A 781 8.09 44.61 -24.97
N TYR A 782 7.97 43.73 -23.97
CA TYR A 782 8.54 42.38 -24.06
C TYR A 782 7.73 41.37 -23.25
N VAL A 783 7.63 40.14 -23.79
CA VAL A 783 7.08 38.97 -23.10
C VAL A 783 8.19 37.95 -22.94
N TYR A 784 8.48 37.55 -21.70
CA TYR A 784 9.48 36.52 -21.40
C TYR A 784 8.80 35.30 -20.81
N LYS A 785 9.11 34.12 -21.37
CA LYS A 785 8.75 32.82 -20.81
C LYS A 785 10.03 32.04 -20.52
N SER A 786 10.21 31.67 -19.26
CA SER A 786 11.24 30.70 -18.86
C SER A 786 10.58 29.46 -18.27
N THR A 787 10.92 28.30 -18.82
CA THR A 787 10.54 27.00 -18.29
C THR A 787 11.78 26.33 -17.73
N LEU A 788 11.82 26.07 -16.42
CA LEU A 788 12.89 25.33 -15.78
C LEU A 788 12.59 23.83 -15.87
N ASP A 789 13.29 23.12 -16.76
CA ASP A 789 13.34 21.66 -16.85
C ASP A 789 14.78 21.17 -16.59
N PHE A 790 14.97 20.31 -15.60
CA PHE A 790 16.30 19.84 -15.21
C PHE A 790 16.85 18.72 -16.11
N GLN A 791 16.03 18.09 -16.96
CA GLN A 791 16.53 17.06 -17.89
C GLN A 791 17.02 17.62 -19.23
N VAL A 792 16.57 18.82 -19.60
CA VAL A 792 16.94 19.48 -20.86
C VAL A 792 17.23 20.94 -20.53
N GLY A 793 18.51 21.32 -20.54
CA GLY A 793 19.00 22.59 -19.99
C GLY A 793 18.15 23.84 -20.27
N ASN A 794 18.19 24.77 -19.31
CA ASN A 794 17.44 26.04 -19.28
C ASN A 794 17.28 26.68 -20.67
N ARG A 795 16.03 26.85 -21.14
CA ARG A 795 15.72 27.60 -22.35
C ARG A 795 15.15 28.96 -21.99
N LEU A 796 15.83 30.01 -22.44
CA LEU A 796 15.32 31.38 -22.46
C LEU A 796 14.71 31.63 -23.85
N ILE A 797 13.43 31.94 -23.93
CA ILE A 797 12.79 32.34 -25.19
C ILE A 797 12.55 33.85 -25.14
N LEU A 798 13.27 34.58 -25.97
CA LEU A 798 13.09 36.00 -26.23
C LEU A 798 12.20 36.17 -27.45
N VAL A 799 11.12 36.94 -27.33
CA VAL A 799 10.30 37.36 -28.48
C VAL A 799 10.36 38.89 -28.55
N ASN A 800 11.09 39.39 -29.55
CA ASN A 800 11.17 40.81 -29.88
C ASN A 800 9.94 41.18 -30.73
N SER A 801 9.21 42.25 -30.37
CA SER A 801 8.01 42.67 -31.11
C SER A 801 8.30 43.50 -32.36
N GLU A 802 9.56 43.84 -32.67
CA GLU A 802 9.91 44.72 -33.79
C GLU A 802 11.17 44.28 -34.57
N SER A 803 11.07 43.28 -35.48
CA SER A 803 11.90 43.25 -36.72
C SER A 803 11.55 42.10 -37.70
N PRO A 804 11.31 42.39 -39.00
CA PRO A 804 11.06 41.40 -40.04
C PRO A 804 12.28 41.20 -40.94
N LEU A 805 13.34 40.50 -40.51
CA LEU A 805 14.47 40.15 -41.40
C LEU A 805 15.38 39.12 -40.69
N LEU A 806 15.02 37.83 -40.77
CA LEU A 806 15.93 36.66 -40.66
C LEU A 806 15.14 35.37 -40.96
N ALA A 807 14.39 35.38 -42.06
CA ALA A 807 13.93 34.16 -42.70
C ALA A 807 15.08 33.65 -43.58
N ASN A 808 15.99 32.81 -43.03
CA ASN A 808 16.77 31.79 -43.74
C ASN A 808 17.95 31.29 -42.87
N THR A 809 17.67 30.47 -41.86
CA THR A 809 18.48 29.28 -41.48
C THR A 809 17.78 28.53 -40.36
N HIS A 810 16.99 27.51 -40.70
CA HIS A 810 16.59 26.47 -39.76
C HIS A 810 17.40 25.21 -40.05
N LEU A 811 18.41 24.93 -39.23
CA LEU A 811 19.05 23.62 -39.16
C LEU A 811 18.57 22.93 -37.88
N PRO A 812 17.85 21.80 -37.97
CA PRO A 812 17.49 21.02 -36.79
C PRO A 812 18.69 20.17 -36.37
N PHE A 813 19.29 20.45 -35.21
CA PHE A 813 20.19 19.48 -34.58
C PHE A 813 19.37 18.38 -33.91
N LYS A 814 19.52 17.17 -34.44
CA LYS A 814 18.95 15.93 -33.89
C LYS A 814 20.11 15.10 -33.32
N LEU A 815 20.29 15.09 -32.00
CA LEU A 815 21.17 14.13 -31.34
C LEU A 815 20.42 12.79 -31.22
N GLN A 816 20.60 11.92 -32.20
CA GLN A 816 20.16 10.53 -32.13
C GLN A 816 21.16 9.73 -31.31
N ALA A 817 20.82 9.38 -30.07
CA ALA A 817 21.44 8.25 -29.39
C ALA A 817 20.81 6.95 -29.95
N GLN A 818 21.50 6.29 -30.87
CA GLN A 818 21.16 4.91 -31.26
C GLN A 818 21.55 3.97 -30.11
N LEU A 819 20.57 3.45 -29.39
CA LEU A 819 20.73 2.24 -28.57
C LEU A 819 20.69 1.03 -29.52
N ASN A 820 21.87 0.51 -29.86
CA ASN A 820 22.01 -0.80 -30.50
C ASN A 820 21.78 -1.89 -29.46
N THR A 821 20.62 -2.55 -29.52
CA THR A 821 20.42 -3.88 -28.91
C THR A 821 20.74 -4.93 -29.96
N ASN A 822 21.87 -5.65 -29.80
CA ASN A 822 22.07 -6.93 -30.48
C ASN A 822 22.62 -7.96 -29.49
N GLN A 823 21.81 -8.99 -29.25
CA GLN A 823 22.25 -10.29 -28.76
C GLN A 823 22.83 -11.09 -29.94
N GLN A 824 24.05 -11.61 -29.82
CA GLN A 824 24.40 -13.04 -29.91
C GLN A 824 25.91 -13.25 -30.17
N ASN A 825 26.41 -14.27 -29.48
CA ASN A 825 27.65 -15.04 -29.51
C ASN A 825 28.70 -14.88 -30.65
N GLU A 826 29.94 -15.17 -30.24
CA GLU A 826 31.13 -15.69 -30.96
C GLU A 826 32.31 -14.75 -31.30
N VAL A 827 33.44 -15.08 -30.63
CA VAL A 827 34.85 -15.19 -31.10
C VAL A 827 35.63 -13.92 -31.55
N VAL A 828 36.65 -13.61 -30.74
CA VAL A 828 37.90 -12.78 -30.87
C VAL A 828 38.68 -13.06 -32.19
N PRO A 829 39.58 -12.20 -32.81
CA PRO A 829 40.45 -11.12 -32.25
C PRO A 829 40.74 -9.82 -33.07
N SER A 830 41.29 -8.83 -32.32
CA SER A 830 42.37 -7.86 -32.66
C SER A 830 42.30 -6.90 -33.86
N ARG A 831 42.43 -5.58 -33.60
CA ARG A 831 43.62 -4.74 -33.96
C ARG A 831 43.42 -3.25 -33.61
N GLU A 832 44.55 -2.60 -33.32
CA GLU A 832 44.80 -1.19 -33.00
C GLU A 832 44.31 -0.19 -34.06
N TYR A 833 43.96 1.04 -33.66
CA TYR A 833 44.67 2.28 -34.05
C TYR A 833 44.15 3.53 -33.30
N ASP A 834 45.09 4.26 -32.72
CA ASP A 834 45.04 5.63 -32.19
C ASP A 834 44.73 6.68 -33.27
N ILE A 835 43.84 7.67 -33.01
CA ILE A 835 43.96 9.08 -33.45
C ILE A 835 43.24 10.05 -32.48
N GLY A 836 44.04 10.80 -31.70
CA GLY A 836 44.03 12.25 -31.45
C GLY A 836 42.74 13.07 -31.22
N ILE A 837 42.57 13.56 -29.99
CA ILE A 837 41.52 14.50 -29.49
C ILE A 837 41.71 15.98 -29.91
N ASN A 838 42.83 16.35 -30.56
CA ASN A 838 43.17 17.76 -30.77
C ASN A 838 42.48 18.48 -31.96
N ASP A 839 41.67 17.80 -32.78
CA ASP A 839 40.98 18.43 -33.92
C ASP A 839 39.51 18.82 -33.66
N MET A 840 38.93 18.49 -32.50
CA MET A 840 37.53 18.85 -32.19
C MET A 840 37.35 20.21 -31.49
N VAL A 841 38.43 20.88 -31.06
CA VAL A 841 38.34 22.11 -30.25
C VAL A 841 38.19 23.39 -31.10
N LYS A 842 38.19 23.31 -32.44
CA LYS A 842 38.17 24.50 -33.31
C LYS A 842 36.84 24.88 -33.98
N THR A 843 35.72 24.21 -33.71
CA THR A 843 34.48 24.42 -34.49
C THR A 843 33.24 24.80 -33.68
N LEU A 844 33.41 25.42 -32.50
CA LEU A 844 32.29 25.94 -31.71
C LEU A 844 32.63 27.31 -31.10
N GLN A 845 32.71 28.35 -31.95
CA GLN A 845 32.45 29.72 -31.53
C GLN A 845 31.04 30.08 -32.04
N ILE A 846 30.07 30.09 -31.14
CA ILE A 846 28.77 30.75 -31.34
C ILE A 846 28.80 32.04 -30.52
N ASP A 847 28.31 33.11 -31.14
CA ASP A 847 28.50 34.52 -30.78
C ASP A 847 27.79 34.92 -29.47
N GLU A 848 28.58 35.08 -28.41
CA GLU A 848 28.16 35.47 -27.05
C GLU A 848 27.67 36.93 -26.98
N ASN A 849 27.95 37.73 -28.02
CA ASN A 849 27.69 39.18 -28.06
C ASN A 849 26.22 39.54 -28.34
N ILE A 850 25.46 38.68 -29.04
CA ILE A 850 24.08 38.99 -29.46
C ILE A 850 23.10 38.96 -28.26
N ILE A 851 23.37 38.16 -27.23
CA ILE A 851 22.53 38.07 -26.02
C ILE A 851 22.82 39.23 -25.05
N GLN A 852 24.03 39.80 -25.06
CA GLN A 852 24.40 40.92 -24.19
C GLN A 852 23.82 42.27 -24.63
N ASP A 853 23.56 42.46 -25.93
CA ASP A 853 23.14 43.76 -26.48
C ASP A 853 21.61 44.00 -26.45
N GLU A 854 20.77 42.95 -26.44
CA GLU A 854 19.30 43.12 -26.49
C GLU A 854 18.58 43.07 -25.14
N ILE A 855 19.15 42.40 -24.13
CA ILE A 855 18.69 42.52 -22.75
C ILE A 855 19.62 43.51 -22.06
N GLN A 856 19.13 44.66 -21.58
CA GLN A 856 19.85 45.41 -20.56
C GLN A 856 19.87 44.59 -19.25
N LEU A 857 20.63 43.49 -19.20
CA LEU A 857 20.85 42.67 -18.01
C LEU A 857 21.44 43.51 -16.87
N ASN A 858 22.03 44.64 -17.23
CA ASN A 858 22.52 45.66 -16.31
C ASN A 858 21.44 46.64 -15.79
N SER A 859 20.22 46.63 -16.33
CA SER A 859 19.09 47.37 -15.76
C SER A 859 18.71 46.80 -14.39
N GLN A 860 18.10 47.61 -13.51
CA GLN A 860 17.66 47.12 -12.20
C GLN A 860 16.62 45.99 -12.33
N PHE A 861 15.72 46.09 -13.32
CA PHE A 861 14.72 45.08 -13.62
C PHE A 861 15.32 43.76 -14.12
N GLY A 862 16.26 43.83 -15.07
CA GLY A 862 16.98 42.66 -15.58
C GLY A 862 17.72 41.90 -14.48
N ARG A 863 18.36 42.62 -13.56
CA ARG A 863 19.05 42.01 -12.40
C ARG A 863 18.09 41.38 -11.40
N LEU A 864 16.95 42.00 -11.11
CA LEU A 864 15.91 41.42 -10.26
C LEU A 864 15.36 40.12 -10.87
N LEU A 865 15.05 40.13 -12.16
CA LEU A 865 14.55 38.94 -12.86
C LEU A 865 15.54 37.78 -12.82
N CYS A 866 16.82 38.03 -13.12
CA CYS A 866 17.86 37.02 -13.01
C CYS A 866 17.97 36.44 -11.59
N ALA A 867 17.86 37.29 -10.57
CA ALA A 867 17.96 36.86 -9.18
C ALA A 867 16.74 36.06 -8.70
N ILE A 868 15.52 36.41 -9.15
CA ILE A 868 14.29 35.62 -8.90
C ILE A 868 14.41 34.22 -9.53
N LEU A 869 14.84 34.16 -10.80
CA LEU A 869 15.02 32.90 -11.53
C LEU A 869 16.09 32.02 -10.87
N PHE A 870 17.16 32.63 -10.35
CA PHE A 870 18.21 31.93 -9.61
C PHE A 870 17.72 31.37 -8.27
N TYR A 871 16.94 32.16 -7.52
CA TYR A 871 16.34 31.74 -6.25
C TYR A 871 15.40 30.54 -6.42
N GLN A 872 14.51 30.55 -7.42
CA GLN A 872 13.57 29.44 -7.67
C GLN A 872 14.28 28.15 -8.14
N GLY A 873 15.29 28.28 -9.00
CA GLY A 873 16.12 27.14 -9.42
C GLY A 873 16.85 26.50 -8.22
N PHE A 874 17.28 27.33 -7.27
CA PHE A 874 17.93 26.90 -6.03
C PHE A 874 16.98 26.21 -5.04
N GLU A 875 15.80 26.78 -4.77
CA GLU A 875 14.84 26.22 -3.81
C GLU A 875 14.31 24.84 -4.25
N LYS A 876 14.03 24.65 -5.54
CA LYS A 876 13.67 23.33 -6.09
C LYS A 876 14.81 22.32 -6.02
N SER A 877 16.05 22.77 -6.18
CA SER A 877 17.23 21.93 -5.96
C SER A 877 17.33 21.51 -4.49
N LEU A 878 17.06 22.43 -3.55
CA LEU A 878 17.07 22.18 -2.12
C LEU A 878 15.91 21.25 -1.68
N MET A 879 14.69 21.41 -2.22
CA MET A 879 13.58 20.48 -2.00
C MET A 879 13.86 19.08 -2.56
N MET A 880 14.47 18.97 -3.75
CA MET A 880 14.89 17.67 -4.29
C MET A 880 15.98 17.00 -3.43
N ILE A 881 16.87 17.80 -2.82
CA ILE A 881 17.91 17.34 -1.90
C ILE A 881 17.29 16.89 -0.56
N ASN A 882 16.36 17.66 0.02
CA ASN A 882 15.70 17.35 1.29
C ASN A 882 14.67 16.21 1.19
N HIS A 883 14.00 16.06 0.04
CA HIS A 883 13.09 14.93 -0.19
C HIS A 883 13.86 13.64 -0.51
N LYS A 884 15.15 13.74 -0.86
CA LYS A 884 16.11 12.63 -0.95
C LYS A 884 17.13 12.70 0.20
N CYS A 885 16.65 12.61 1.44
CA CYS A 885 17.45 12.33 2.65
C CYS A 885 18.19 10.96 2.64
N GLU A 886 18.66 10.50 1.48
CA GLU A 886 19.64 9.43 1.28
C GLU A 886 20.81 9.92 0.40
N LEU A 887 21.18 11.20 0.41
CA LEU A 887 22.36 11.67 -0.36
C LEU A 887 23.67 11.02 0.15
N THR A 888 23.77 10.77 1.46
CA THR A 888 24.89 10.04 2.08
C THR A 888 24.90 8.55 1.72
N ARG A 889 23.82 7.99 1.17
CA ARG A 889 23.77 6.60 0.69
C ARG A 889 23.93 6.50 -0.83
N CYS A 890 23.39 7.46 -1.58
CA CYS A 890 23.46 7.49 -3.05
C CYS A 890 24.85 7.88 -3.58
N ILE A 891 25.61 8.76 -2.91
CA ILE A 891 27.01 9.04 -3.27
C ILE A 891 27.90 7.80 -3.04
N PHE A 892 27.47 6.86 -2.20
CA PHE A 892 28.25 5.71 -1.80
C PHE A 892 27.93 4.40 -2.54
N VAL A 893 26.94 4.33 -3.43
CA VAL A 893 26.54 3.04 -4.03
C VAL A 893 26.60 2.90 -5.56
N SER A 894 26.35 3.89 -6.45
CA SER A 894 26.46 3.51 -7.89
C SER A 894 26.53 4.55 -9.02
N ASP A 895 26.56 5.88 -8.83
CA ASP A 895 26.60 6.75 -10.04
C ASP A 895 27.19 8.17 -9.84
N SER A 896 28.50 8.24 -9.57
CA SER A 896 29.25 9.51 -9.45
C SER A 896 29.53 10.22 -10.77
N SER A 897 29.12 9.64 -11.92
CA SER A 897 29.41 10.16 -13.26
C SER A 897 28.52 11.34 -13.71
N LYS A 898 27.47 11.67 -12.94
CA LYS A 898 26.40 12.60 -13.34
C LYS A 898 26.47 14.01 -12.72
N PHE A 899 27.38 14.25 -11.79
CA PHE A 899 27.50 15.53 -11.10
C PHE A 899 28.87 16.15 -11.37
N ASN A 900 28.90 17.43 -11.76
CA ASN A 900 30.17 18.12 -11.93
C ASN A 900 30.73 18.55 -10.57
N PHE A 901 32.04 18.75 -10.53
CA PHE A 901 32.79 19.03 -9.30
C PHE A 901 32.29 20.29 -8.56
N ASN A 902 31.84 21.32 -9.29
CA ASN A 902 31.31 22.55 -8.71
C ASN A 902 29.99 22.29 -7.94
N GLN A 903 29.14 21.39 -8.44
CA GLN A 903 27.89 21.02 -7.76
C GLN A 903 28.14 20.26 -6.46
N ILE A 904 29.20 19.45 -6.40
CA ILE A 904 29.59 18.71 -5.19
C ILE A 904 30.16 19.66 -4.13
N VAL A 905 31.01 20.61 -4.53
CA VAL A 905 31.62 21.59 -3.63
C VAL A 905 30.58 22.56 -3.05
N VAL A 906 29.64 23.05 -3.88
CA VAL A 906 28.54 23.92 -3.43
C VAL A 906 27.60 23.16 -2.49
N SER A 907 27.28 21.90 -2.78
CA SER A 907 26.45 21.07 -1.90
C SER A 907 27.12 20.82 -0.54
N LEU A 908 28.43 20.58 -0.53
CA LEU A 908 29.19 20.37 0.70
C LEU A 908 29.26 21.66 1.55
N ALA A 909 29.55 22.81 0.93
CA ALA A 909 29.60 24.10 1.61
C ALA A 909 28.22 24.50 2.19
N MET A 910 27.14 24.28 1.45
CA MET A 910 25.79 24.62 1.91
C MET A 910 25.27 23.66 2.99
N SER A 911 25.65 22.37 2.96
CA SER A 911 25.34 21.43 4.05
C SER A 911 26.02 21.81 5.37
N ILE A 912 27.21 22.41 5.31
CA ILE A 912 27.93 22.91 6.47
C ILE A 912 27.26 24.18 7.00
N ILE A 913 26.85 25.09 6.11
CA ILE A 913 26.11 26.31 6.47
C ILE A 913 24.77 25.97 7.12
N GLU A 914 23.99 25.05 6.53
CA GLU A 914 22.72 24.57 7.06
C GLU A 914 22.89 23.87 8.42
N ARG A 915 23.93 23.04 8.58
CA ARG A 915 24.21 22.36 9.86
C ARG A 915 24.53 23.35 10.97
N GLU A 916 25.31 24.39 10.70
CA GLU A 916 25.68 25.39 11.71
C GLU A 916 24.54 26.41 11.95
N TYR A 917 23.71 26.71 10.96
CA TYR A 917 22.47 27.49 11.12
C TYR A 917 21.43 26.74 11.97
N ASN A 918 21.23 25.44 11.70
CA ASN A 918 20.35 24.57 12.49
C ASN A 918 20.85 24.35 13.92
N ARG A 919 22.13 24.61 14.20
CA ARG A 919 22.70 24.68 15.56
C ARG A 919 22.45 26.02 16.26
N GLY A 920 21.89 27.00 15.57
CA GLY A 920 21.53 28.32 16.11
C GLY A 920 22.62 29.37 16.00
N SER A 921 23.63 29.19 15.14
CA SER A 921 24.62 30.24 14.87
C SER A 921 24.03 31.33 13.97
N LEU A 922 24.03 32.58 14.44
CA LEU A 922 23.60 33.75 13.66
C LEU A 922 24.71 34.31 12.74
N GLU A 923 25.95 33.82 12.88
CA GLU A 923 27.08 34.22 12.03
C GLU A 923 27.47 33.11 11.04
N PHE A 924 27.76 33.51 9.80
CA PHE A 924 28.28 32.62 8.75
C PHE A 924 29.63 32.02 9.19
N PRO A 925 29.87 30.72 8.99
CA PRO A 925 31.14 30.11 9.32
C PRO A 925 32.27 30.79 8.53
N SER A 926 33.38 31.10 9.20
CA SER A 926 34.54 31.72 8.56
C SER A 926 35.05 30.86 7.40
N LEU A 927 35.57 31.49 6.34
CA LEU A 927 36.10 30.80 5.16
C LEU A 927 37.12 29.72 5.57
N THR A 928 37.93 29.99 6.60
CA THR A 928 38.88 29.04 7.19
C THR A 928 38.21 27.77 7.72
N LEU A 929 37.06 27.90 8.39
CA LEU A 929 36.31 26.76 8.91
C LEU A 929 35.65 25.93 7.79
N ILE A 930 35.14 26.60 6.75
CA ILE A 930 34.58 25.94 5.56
C ILE A 930 35.69 25.17 4.83
N VAL A 931 36.85 25.79 4.64
CA VAL A 931 38.02 25.18 3.99
C VAL A 931 38.58 24.04 4.83
N ASP A 932 38.69 24.18 6.16
CA ASP A 932 39.19 23.12 7.03
C ASP A 932 38.25 21.90 7.09
N GLN A 933 36.93 22.12 7.10
CA GLN A 933 35.96 21.03 7.10
C GLN A 933 35.87 20.35 5.72
N ALA A 934 35.95 21.12 4.63
CA ALA A 934 36.05 20.56 3.28
C ALA A 934 37.36 19.77 3.10
N ALA A 935 38.49 20.30 3.57
CA ALA A 935 39.78 19.63 3.54
C ALA A 935 39.79 18.35 4.39
N ASN A 936 39.14 18.34 5.56
CA ASN A 936 38.98 17.14 6.37
C ASN A 936 38.09 16.08 5.71
N ALA A 937 36.99 16.49 5.08
CA ALA A 937 36.10 15.59 4.35
C ALA A 937 36.82 14.96 3.14
N ILE A 938 37.59 15.78 2.40
CA ILE A 938 38.41 15.35 1.26
C ILE A 938 39.58 14.46 1.73
N GLY A 939 40.21 14.76 2.87
CA GLY A 939 41.26 13.93 3.46
C GLY A 939 40.75 12.55 3.88
N LYS A 940 39.50 12.45 4.37
CA LYS A 940 38.84 11.16 4.64
C LYS A 940 38.54 10.40 3.36
N LEU A 941 38.10 11.08 2.29
CA LEU A 941 37.89 10.49 0.96
C LEU A 941 39.20 9.98 0.35
N TYR A 942 40.30 10.72 0.49
CA TYR A 942 41.63 10.33 0.00
C TYR A 942 42.16 9.06 0.71
N ASN A 943 41.95 8.94 2.02
CA ASN A 943 42.34 7.76 2.79
C ASN A 943 41.51 6.50 2.44
N ILE A 944 40.24 6.67 2.06
CA ILE A 944 39.37 5.57 1.59
C ILE A 944 39.79 5.15 0.17
N ALA A 945 40.04 6.11 -0.74
CA ALA A 945 40.47 5.84 -2.11
C ALA A 945 41.84 5.12 -2.18
N ARG A 946 42.74 5.36 -1.22
CA ARG A 946 44.03 4.68 -1.09
C ARG A 946 43.92 3.15 -0.85
N THR A 947 42.76 2.65 -0.43
CA THR A 947 42.54 1.20 -0.21
C THR A 947 41.98 0.46 -1.43
N THR A 948 41.73 1.17 -2.52
CA THR A 948 41.22 0.61 -3.78
C THR A 948 42.20 0.97 -4.91
N ASP A 949 42.90 -0.03 -5.45
CA ASP A 949 44.05 0.08 -6.38
C ASP A 949 43.78 0.71 -7.77
N HIS A 950 42.76 1.57 -7.91
CA HIS A 950 42.34 2.09 -9.22
C HIS A 950 42.09 3.60 -9.24
N VAL A 951 43.02 4.42 -8.74
CA VAL A 951 43.11 5.83 -9.16
C VAL A 951 44.56 6.32 -9.07
N ALA A 952 45.40 5.96 -10.04
CA ALA A 952 46.79 6.44 -10.12
C ALA A 952 47.02 7.52 -11.20
N ASP A 953 46.06 7.82 -12.07
CA ASP A 953 46.23 8.85 -13.09
C ASP A 953 45.06 9.82 -13.08
N GLN A 954 45.25 10.98 -12.43
CA GLN A 954 44.78 12.31 -12.87
C GLN A 954 45.04 13.35 -11.78
N ASN A 955 46.11 14.14 -11.93
CA ASN A 955 46.48 15.26 -11.04
C ASN A 955 45.85 16.62 -11.45
N ASN A 956 44.86 16.65 -12.35
CA ASN A 956 44.28 17.89 -12.89
C ASN A 956 43.18 18.53 -12.02
N TRP A 957 42.54 17.77 -11.15
CA TRP A 957 41.41 18.23 -10.32
C TRP A 957 41.83 19.23 -9.22
N LEU A 958 43.00 19.03 -8.61
CA LEU A 958 43.51 19.94 -7.56
C LEU A 958 43.89 21.32 -8.14
N TYR A 959 44.42 21.33 -9.37
CA TYR A 959 44.74 22.56 -10.10
C TYR A 959 43.47 23.37 -10.45
N LEU A 960 42.41 22.69 -10.93
CA LEU A 960 41.11 23.31 -11.23
C LEU A 960 40.40 23.82 -9.96
N LEU A 961 40.49 23.10 -8.84
CA LEU A 961 39.94 23.56 -7.55
C LEU A 961 40.60 24.86 -7.09
N ILE A 962 41.93 24.95 -7.16
CA ILE A 962 42.68 26.15 -6.76
C ILE A 962 42.38 27.32 -7.71
N GLN A 963 42.27 27.07 -9.01
CA GLN A 963 41.94 28.11 -10.00
C GLN A 963 40.50 28.63 -9.85
N SER A 964 39.51 27.77 -9.62
CA SER A 964 38.12 28.22 -9.39
C SER A 964 37.93 28.94 -8.06
N LEU A 965 38.69 28.57 -7.01
CA LEU A 965 38.75 29.34 -5.76
C LEU A 965 39.42 30.70 -5.96
N TYR A 966 40.45 30.76 -6.81
CA TYR A 966 41.14 32.00 -7.16
C TYR A 966 40.21 32.97 -7.93
N GLU A 967 39.50 32.50 -8.95
CA GLU A 967 38.54 33.30 -9.73
C GLU A 967 37.34 33.76 -8.88
N TYR A 968 36.90 32.96 -7.91
CA TYR A 968 35.86 33.34 -6.95
C TYR A 968 36.33 34.44 -5.99
N ILE A 969 37.58 34.39 -5.52
CA ILE A 969 38.20 35.40 -4.65
C ILE A 969 38.51 36.70 -5.41
N ASP A 970 38.90 36.61 -6.69
CA ASP A 970 39.24 37.77 -7.54
C ASP A 970 38.00 38.51 -8.08
N SER A 971 36.83 37.87 -8.04
CA SER A 971 35.55 38.55 -8.28
C SER A 971 35.34 39.66 -7.22
N GLN A 972 34.89 40.85 -7.65
CA GLN A 972 34.75 42.11 -6.88
C GLN A 972 33.93 42.04 -5.56
N PHE A 973 33.49 40.84 -5.19
CA PHE A 973 32.75 40.48 -3.98
C PHE A 973 33.50 40.83 -2.67
N PHE A 974 34.84 40.79 -2.64
CA PHE A 974 35.61 41.05 -1.41
C PHE A 974 36.04 42.51 -1.19
N ILE A 975 36.09 43.33 -2.24
CA ILE A 975 36.55 44.73 -2.12
C ILE A 975 35.45 45.63 -1.52
N SER A 976 34.19 45.20 -1.56
CA SER A 976 33.01 45.98 -1.17
C SER A 976 32.45 45.66 0.24
N PHE A 977 33.10 44.78 1.01
CA PHE A 977 32.67 44.46 2.38
C PHE A 977 32.97 45.62 3.36
N PRO A 978 31.99 46.18 4.09
CA PRO A 978 32.25 47.23 5.07
C PRO A 978 32.80 46.60 6.37
N TRP A 979 34.12 46.63 6.53
CA TRP A 979 34.80 46.20 7.77
C TRP A 979 34.62 47.25 8.86
N TYR A 980 33.52 47.19 9.61
CA TYR A 980 33.34 47.98 10.83
C TYR A 980 34.03 47.28 12.01
N GLY A 981 34.92 48.00 12.72
CA GLY A 981 35.42 47.59 14.04
C GLY A 981 36.90 47.20 14.20
N CYS A 982 37.75 47.23 13.17
CA CYS A 982 39.16 46.84 13.32
C CYS A 982 40.13 48.04 13.24
N THR A 983 40.92 48.28 14.30
CA THR A 983 41.81 49.45 14.46
C THR A 983 43.12 49.37 13.67
N ASN A 984 43.37 48.32 12.88
CA ASN A 984 44.62 48.20 12.11
C ASN A 984 44.41 47.75 10.64
N LYS A 985 43.48 48.43 9.96
CA LYS A 985 43.10 48.20 8.55
C LYS A 985 44.28 48.23 7.58
N ALA A 986 45.24 49.13 7.78
CA ALA A 986 46.37 49.29 6.87
C ALA A 986 47.35 48.11 6.92
N LYS A 987 47.57 47.52 8.09
CA LYS A 987 48.55 46.44 8.29
C LYS A 987 48.05 45.10 7.74
N GLN A 988 46.75 44.82 7.88
CA GLN A 988 46.13 43.61 7.31
C GLN A 988 45.96 43.70 5.79
N ARG A 989 45.58 44.88 5.26
CA ARG A 989 45.49 45.10 3.81
C ARG A 989 46.85 45.00 3.12
N ARG A 990 47.92 45.52 3.75
CA ARG A 990 49.30 45.40 3.26
C ARG A 990 49.80 43.95 3.27
N LYS A 991 49.45 43.18 4.31
CA LYS A 991 49.82 41.77 4.42
C LYS A 991 49.06 40.87 3.43
N LEU A 992 47.80 41.20 3.13
CA LEU A 992 47.04 40.53 2.08
C LEU A 992 47.58 40.87 0.67
N GLN A 993 47.99 42.13 0.45
CA GLN A 993 48.63 42.55 -0.80
C GLN A 993 50.02 41.94 -0.98
N GLU A 994 50.80 41.75 0.09
CA GLU A 994 52.05 40.98 0.07
C GLU A 994 51.80 39.52 -0.31
N ILE A 995 50.78 38.86 0.28
CA ILE A 995 50.44 37.47 -0.05
C ILE A 995 49.96 37.33 -1.50
N VAL A 996 49.16 38.28 -2.00
CA VAL A 996 48.71 38.31 -3.40
C VAL A 996 49.88 38.58 -4.35
N SER A 997 50.79 39.50 -4.00
CA SER A 997 52.00 39.79 -4.78
C SER A 997 52.97 38.60 -4.82
N ASP A 998 53.11 37.88 -3.69
CA ASP A 998 53.94 36.68 -3.60
C ASP A 998 53.35 35.54 -4.46
N LEU A 999 52.03 35.37 -4.44
CA LEU A 999 51.33 34.39 -5.28
C LEU A 999 51.43 34.70 -6.78
N VAL A 1000 51.37 35.97 -7.17
CA VAL A 1000 51.51 36.42 -8.57
C VAL A 1000 52.96 36.31 -9.06
N SER A 1001 53.95 36.55 -8.19
CA SER A 1001 55.37 36.40 -8.55
C SER A 1001 55.79 34.94 -8.81
N LEU A 1002 55.03 33.98 -8.27
CA LEU A 1002 55.32 32.54 -8.34
C LEU A 1002 54.77 31.85 -9.61
N SER A 1003 53.90 32.49 -10.39
CA SER A 1003 53.32 31.88 -11.60
C SER A 1003 54.09 32.18 -12.89
N ILE A 1004 54.95 33.20 -12.90
CA ILE A 1004 55.46 33.75 -14.16
C ILE A 1004 56.88 33.27 -14.51
N HIS A 1005 57.84 33.15 -13.58
CA HIS A 1005 59.23 32.79 -13.92
C HIS A 1005 59.87 31.84 -12.91
N GLU A 1006 59.76 30.53 -13.16
CA GLU A 1006 60.76 29.46 -12.88
C GLU A 1006 60.05 28.10 -12.76
N ILE A 1007 59.75 27.49 -13.90
CA ILE A 1007 59.56 26.04 -14.00
C ILE A 1007 60.76 25.49 -14.78
N PRO A 1008 61.66 24.74 -14.14
CA PRO A 1008 62.07 23.49 -14.77
C PRO A 1008 62.34 22.30 -13.82
N ARG A 1009 61.83 21.14 -14.27
CA ARG A 1009 62.51 19.82 -14.36
C ARG A 1009 62.84 18.97 -13.13
N ASN A 1010 62.24 19.15 -11.95
CA ASN A 1010 62.31 18.07 -10.95
C ASN A 1010 61.00 17.81 -10.21
N LYS A 1011 60.29 16.74 -10.62
CA LYS A 1011 58.95 16.36 -10.12
C LYS A 1011 58.95 15.93 -8.65
N GLU A 1012 60.06 15.41 -8.11
CA GLU A 1012 60.12 14.92 -6.73
C GLU A 1012 60.35 16.03 -5.69
N LEU A 1013 61.02 17.13 -6.04
CA LEU A 1013 61.21 18.24 -5.10
C LEU A 1013 59.93 19.08 -4.93
N TYR A 1014 59.05 19.10 -5.93
CA TYR A 1014 57.85 19.93 -5.95
C TYR A 1014 56.87 19.58 -4.81
N GLN A 1015 56.68 18.29 -4.52
CA GLN A 1015 55.81 17.83 -3.43
C GLN A 1015 56.37 18.19 -2.04
N THR A 1016 57.68 18.08 -1.85
CA THR A 1016 58.33 18.41 -0.57
C THR A 1016 58.30 19.92 -0.29
N VAL A 1017 58.49 20.74 -1.33
CA VAL A 1017 58.42 22.21 -1.24
C VAL A 1017 56.99 22.68 -0.98
N GLN A 1018 55.96 22.06 -1.57
CA GLN A 1018 54.55 22.36 -1.29
C GLN A 1018 54.15 21.99 0.15
N MET A 1019 54.62 20.85 0.67
CA MET A 1019 54.39 20.41 2.06
C MET A 1019 55.08 21.32 3.09
N MET A 1020 56.34 21.72 2.88
CA MET A 1020 57.03 22.66 3.77
C MET A 1020 56.37 24.05 3.79
N ARG A 1021 55.78 24.49 2.66
CA ARG A 1021 55.11 25.80 2.54
C ARG A 1021 53.71 25.80 3.17
N LEU A 1022 52.97 24.69 3.10
CA LEU A 1022 51.73 24.49 3.86
C LEU A 1022 51.97 24.45 5.38
N GLN A 1023 53.10 23.89 5.81
CA GLN A 1023 53.51 23.89 7.21
C GLN A 1023 53.94 25.28 7.71
N GLU A 1024 54.49 26.16 6.85
CA GLU A 1024 54.78 27.57 7.20
C GLU A 1024 53.50 28.43 7.27
N LEU A 1025 52.54 28.22 6.38
CA LEU A 1025 51.21 28.88 6.44
C LEU A 1025 50.46 28.50 7.73
N ALA A 1026 50.56 27.25 8.17
CA ALA A 1026 49.97 26.78 9.42
C ALA A 1026 50.62 27.36 10.69
N LYS A 1027 51.83 27.95 10.59
CA LYS A 1027 52.51 28.60 11.73
C LYS A 1027 52.07 30.05 11.96
N LEU A 1028 51.28 30.64 11.06
CA LEU A 1028 50.72 31.99 11.25
C LEU A 1028 49.61 31.96 12.31
N GLN A 1029 49.98 32.18 13.57
CA GLN A 1029 49.01 32.42 14.64
C GLN A 1029 48.34 33.78 14.46
N PHE A 1030 47.04 33.76 14.21
CA PHE A 1030 46.18 34.94 14.37
C PHE A 1030 45.79 35.06 15.85
N PRO A 1031 45.79 36.27 16.43
CA PRO A 1031 45.35 36.44 17.81
C PRO A 1031 43.88 36.03 17.92
N ALA A 1032 43.61 35.11 18.85
CA ALA A 1032 42.26 34.63 19.12
C ALA A 1032 41.33 35.81 19.42
N ALA A 1033 40.19 35.87 18.72
CA ALA A 1033 39.10 36.76 19.08
C ALA A 1033 38.60 36.36 20.48
N ASP A 1034 38.50 37.36 21.33
CA ASP A 1034 38.14 37.29 22.75
C ASP A 1034 36.80 36.55 22.94
N LYS A 1035 36.82 35.44 23.69
CA LYS A 1035 35.61 34.66 24.00
C LYS A 1035 34.81 35.40 25.06
N ARG A 1036 33.67 35.98 24.68
CA ARG A 1036 32.56 36.22 25.61
C ARG A 1036 31.35 35.42 25.15
N GLU A 1037 30.98 34.44 25.98
CA GLU A 1037 29.75 33.66 25.87
C GLU A 1037 28.53 34.53 26.13
N ASN A 1038 27.48 34.38 25.30
CA ASN A 1038 26.05 34.58 25.62
C ASN A 1038 25.22 34.00 24.44
N CYS A 1039 24.57 32.85 24.62
CA CYS A 1039 23.18 32.68 25.09
C CYS A 1039 22.11 33.00 24.04
N VAL A 1040 21.62 32.00 23.29
CA VAL A 1040 20.18 31.68 23.08
C VAL A 1040 20.08 30.26 22.47
N ARG A 1041 19.82 29.25 23.30
CA ARG A 1041 19.03 28.02 22.99
C ARG A 1041 19.11 27.06 24.18
N ARG A 1042 17.99 26.97 24.92
CA ARG A 1042 17.55 25.89 25.84
C ARG A 1042 16.70 26.42 27.02
N ILE A 1043 15.65 27.18 26.76
CA ILE A 1043 14.71 27.57 27.82
C ILE A 1043 13.72 26.44 28.12
N ILE A 1044 13.22 25.73 27.09
CA ILE A 1044 12.22 24.67 27.24
C ILE A 1044 12.81 23.42 27.92
N GLU A 1045 14.03 23.01 27.58
CA GLU A 1045 14.71 21.86 28.22
C GLU A 1045 15.14 22.17 29.67
N ILE A 1046 15.46 23.44 29.96
CA ILE A 1046 15.76 23.89 31.33
C ILE A 1046 14.48 24.02 32.16
N GLN A 1047 13.34 24.42 31.57
CA GLN A 1047 12.04 24.42 32.27
C GLN A 1047 11.55 23.00 32.56
N ALA A 1048 11.62 22.08 31.60
CA ALA A 1048 11.26 20.68 31.81
C ALA A 1048 12.19 19.96 32.81
N TRP A 1049 13.48 20.32 32.83
CA TRP A 1049 14.42 19.85 33.84
C TRP A 1049 14.17 20.47 35.22
N LYS A 1050 13.85 21.77 35.29
CA LYS A 1050 13.48 22.46 36.54
C LYS A 1050 12.17 21.94 37.12
N GLU A 1051 11.17 21.62 36.32
CA GLU A 1051 9.92 20.97 36.78
C GLU A 1051 10.18 19.54 37.27
N LYS A 1052 11.03 18.76 36.59
CA LYS A 1052 11.47 17.44 37.08
C LYS A 1052 12.26 17.51 38.38
N GLN A 1053 13.03 18.57 38.62
CA GLN A 1053 13.71 18.78 39.90
C GLN A 1053 12.75 19.26 40.98
N LYS A 1054 11.79 20.13 40.66
CA LYS A 1054 10.75 20.60 41.58
C LYS A 1054 9.90 19.43 42.10
N ILE A 1055 9.53 18.47 41.24
CA ILE A 1055 8.80 17.23 41.61
C ILE A 1055 9.67 16.26 42.44
N LYS A 1056 10.99 16.30 42.30
CA LYS A 1056 11.92 15.54 43.15
C LYS A 1056 12.09 16.17 44.53
N GLU A 1057 12.10 17.49 44.61
CA GLU A 1057 12.25 18.23 45.87
C GLU A 1057 10.97 18.24 46.72
N THR A 1058 9.76 18.30 46.13
CA THR A 1058 8.50 18.16 46.88
C THR A 1058 8.25 16.76 47.45
N ASN A 1059 8.89 15.72 46.91
CA ASN A 1059 8.79 14.35 47.43
C ASN A 1059 9.85 14.00 48.50
N LEU A 1060 10.72 14.94 48.87
CA LEU A 1060 11.80 14.74 49.85
C LEU A 1060 11.59 15.52 51.17
N SER A 1061 10.44 16.19 51.35
CA SER A 1061 10.13 16.96 52.56
C SER A 1061 8.75 16.63 53.16
N ALA A 1062 8.50 15.36 53.46
CA ALA A 1062 7.42 14.95 54.37
C ALA A 1062 8.04 14.35 55.65
N PRO A 1063 7.65 14.77 56.86
CA PRO A 1063 8.20 14.22 58.09
C PRO A 1063 7.65 12.82 58.36
N LEU A 1064 8.56 11.88 58.62
CA LEU A 1064 8.29 10.57 59.20
C LEU A 1064 7.94 10.75 60.69
N GLU A 1065 6.68 11.04 61.00
CA GLU A 1065 6.10 10.81 62.34
C GLU A 1065 4.67 10.26 62.23
N LYS A 1066 4.51 9.01 62.70
CA LYS A 1066 3.28 8.24 62.90
C LYS A 1066 2.41 7.94 61.67
N TYR A 1067 2.68 6.80 61.03
CA TYR A 1067 1.86 5.57 61.10
C TYR A 1067 2.58 4.43 60.37
#